data_AF-I0V8Z4-F1
#
_entry.id   AF-I0V8Z4-F1
#
_cell.length_a   1.000
_cell.length_b   1.000
_cell.length_c   1.000
_cell.angle_alpha   90.00
_cell.angle_beta   90.00
_cell.angle_gamma   90.00
#
_symmetry.space_group_name_H-M   'P 1'
#
loop_
_entity.id
_entity.type
_entity.pdbx_description
1 polymer ?
#
loop_
_entity_poly.entity_id
_entity_poly.type
_entity_poly.pdbx_seq_one_letter_code
_entity_poly.pdbx_strand_id
1 'polypeptide(L)'
;MTSTTHTPGTQSARSGVSNGAPNGATGNTAEVADRLSAAAEAALAGADPGVGLAVQRGMDALTVLARRMLASALRRMGAFSTPGERSRPESLADRLGVVTEHRRLFDTVLGILVTAGMLRRDGDELVADHPLRELGESDVDAMVAGIAGEFGGTGPTARLVRRCLDAYPEVLTGRRGISDVMFADDAIAQQDNRDDTPGSPDHGAVTAAVVAEYLRSRMTGAESASVVELGAGAGGVTTTVLPALAPWGGRVRYLCADSSAEAVEQARQRLCGAGDGVDFAVLDVSTPSPGLPQGETDVLLAANVLHSAGDIDAALAGAAALLRPGGLLVLTEAVSAPEPLVMVLGLSAHWWATGGEGRLPGSPLLSSDQWRAALGRAGFEQVRVHPLPPGVDEDDAPEAVLVAIRAVPAAAPAAKPDSTSASSAQTPAAVPTERTTRPTEAARAATERASGTAGAASPAPEQPATRARTRPSPSTADTGGPIAIVGLSVRFPGAPDARRYWDLLVSNRVAIGEIPASRWDWREYYTPEPQGMDVVRKSHSRWGGFLDGFDEFDAGFFGMTEQEVRNTDPQQRIFLQECWTALEDAGYSPHGLDPAVRAATGVFAGASKLGFDRLGPDRGVDLPRTSFGDMVNRVSYHLDLGGPSKPVDTACSSALVALHEAVESLRSGECTMALVGGVNLYLHPSTYAELGAVKMLSNLPECPAFGIGGNGIVPGEGVGVVVLKRLADAQRDRDHVRAVVLGSAVNHNGRTVGFTSPNPRRQAEVIGAALRRADVDPATVSYLETTVNGTEIGDAVEMTAVTQVFGGRADAEGEFRIGSVKPNIGHGEASSGMAQLAKVVLALGERTFPPTRVPAEVNPAIDLATLPFELSAEPAPWEPPVVGGQPQPRRAGITGIGAGGVNAHVVVEQAPDSTAEPGTGPALFVLSARTPDRLAASADNWIAYLRANPGLDLVRVAYTSQVGREPMRHRVALVADSVTEIADKLARWRSGDTTVAEVGEAKRPASAVRAERAKGRPLTELARVWAAGGMIAWASLYPQGRPMRLGGLPTYPFESTGYWVDPPAARNGGPTTSTVDALDAGSAGAAEPTAAPAADARQSELAEPTVNRSGVGSPGEGGYPLLDLAGAVTGADGTVTVTGGVSLSAQPWLRDHLVNGRVLLAGTAIVDLVGRAGEVAGTGRIAELTLHAPLDLTSGAPVALRVVLGPAEPD
;
A
#
# COMPACT_ATOMS: atom_id res chain seq x y z
N MET A 1 53.26 9.65 39.91
CA MET A 1 53.92 10.89 40.35
C MET A 1 52.91 12.01 40.15
N THR A 2 52.17 12.40 41.22
CA THR A 2 52.26 13.73 41.88
C THR A 2 52.10 14.89 40.86
N SER A 3 51.15 15.82 40.91
CA SER A 3 50.61 16.52 42.09
C SER A 3 49.47 17.52 41.70
N THR A 4 48.40 17.54 42.49
CA THR A 4 47.68 18.68 43.14
C THR A 4 47.34 19.98 42.37
N THR A 5 46.04 20.26 42.14
CA THR A 5 45.07 21.16 42.85
C THR A 5 45.23 22.69 42.68
N HIS A 6 44.15 23.37 42.22
CA HIS A 6 43.47 24.46 42.97
C HIS A 6 42.20 24.99 42.27
N THR A 7 41.07 24.91 42.97
CA THR A 7 39.89 25.82 42.93
C THR A 7 40.07 26.84 44.09
N PRO A 8 39.23 27.91 44.32
CA PRO A 8 38.08 28.48 43.59
C PRO A 8 38.01 30.04 43.59
N GLY A 9 36.92 30.65 43.12
CA GLY A 9 36.57 32.04 43.49
C GLY A 9 35.39 32.68 42.75
N THR A 10 34.23 32.75 43.41
CA THR A 10 33.06 33.59 43.05
C THR A 10 33.20 35.00 43.63
N GLN A 11 32.82 36.05 42.87
CA GLN A 11 32.38 37.33 43.44
C GLN A 11 31.48 38.11 42.48
N SER A 12 30.47 38.74 43.06
CA SER A 12 29.42 39.58 42.46
C SER A 12 29.75 41.06 42.63
N ALA A 13 29.41 41.92 41.65
CA ALA A 13 28.58 43.15 41.80
C ALA A 13 28.89 44.30 40.81
N ARG A 14 27.79 44.85 40.25
CA ARG A 14 27.47 46.28 39.93
C ARG A 14 28.02 47.00 38.68
N SER A 15 27.07 47.21 37.74
CA SER A 15 26.64 48.46 37.07
C SER A 15 27.62 49.61 36.80
N GLY A 16 27.70 50.01 35.53
CA GLY A 16 28.13 51.34 35.09
C GLY A 16 28.02 51.52 33.57
N VAL A 17 27.02 52.29 33.13
CA VAL A 17 26.76 52.67 31.73
C VAL A 17 27.86 53.61 31.22
N SER A 18 28.33 53.38 29.99
CA SER A 18 29.08 54.35 29.19
C SER A 18 28.56 54.32 27.76
N ASN A 19 27.77 55.35 27.41
CA ASN A 19 27.29 55.66 26.07
C ASN A 19 28.47 55.93 25.12
N GLY A 20 28.55 55.16 24.04
CA GLY A 20 29.35 55.47 22.86
C GLY A 20 28.77 54.68 21.69
N ALA A 21 27.92 55.31 20.88
CA ALA A 21 27.49 54.75 19.60
C ALA A 21 28.67 54.78 18.61
N PRO A 22 28.95 53.69 17.87
CA PRO A 22 29.69 53.78 16.63
C PRO A 22 28.75 53.60 15.43
N ASN A 23 28.96 54.51 14.48
CA ASN A 23 28.43 54.56 13.13
C ASN A 23 28.50 53.22 12.37
N GLY A 24 27.49 53.01 11.51
CA GLY A 24 27.67 52.58 10.12
C GLY A 24 28.15 51.15 9.88
N ALA A 25 27.20 50.29 9.52
CA ALA A 25 27.41 48.93 9.02
C ALA A 25 28.44 48.84 7.87
N THR A 26 29.69 48.53 8.22
CA THR A 26 30.62 47.74 7.41
C THR A 26 31.37 46.83 8.38
N GLY A 27 30.71 45.75 8.82
CA GLY A 27 31.30 44.78 9.73
C GLY A 27 32.44 44.02 9.06
N ASN A 28 33.57 43.90 9.75
CA ASN A 28 34.71 43.08 9.32
C ASN A 28 34.26 41.62 9.16
N THR A 29 34.21 41.11 7.92
CA THR A 29 33.75 39.74 7.62
C THR A 29 34.58 38.68 8.34
N ALA A 30 35.85 38.95 8.65
CA ALA A 30 36.68 38.05 9.46
C ALA A 30 36.21 37.95 10.91
N GLU A 31 35.82 39.07 11.55
CA GLU A 31 35.34 39.07 12.94
C GLU A 31 33.96 38.40 13.07
N VAL A 32 33.14 38.46 12.01
CA VAL A 32 31.89 37.69 11.94
C VAL A 32 32.22 36.22 11.78
N ALA A 33 33.10 35.85 10.85
CA ALA A 33 33.50 34.46 10.64
C ALA A 33 34.07 33.79 11.90
N ASP A 34 34.90 34.49 12.67
CA ASP A 34 35.47 33.96 13.92
C ASP A 34 34.39 33.71 14.98
N ARG A 35 33.37 34.57 15.07
CA ARG A 35 32.20 34.36 15.95
C ARG A 35 31.35 33.17 15.52
N LEU A 36 31.11 33.04 14.21
CA LEU A 36 30.37 31.89 13.66
C LEU A 36 31.11 30.58 13.93
N SER A 37 32.44 30.58 13.74
CA SER A 37 33.30 29.43 14.00
C SER A 37 33.30 29.06 15.49
N ALA A 38 33.39 30.05 16.40
CA ALA A 38 33.26 29.81 17.83
C ALA A 38 31.88 29.27 18.25
N ALA A 39 30.80 29.70 17.58
CA ALA A 39 29.46 29.16 17.81
C ALA A 39 29.32 27.70 17.35
N ALA A 40 29.91 27.37 16.20
CA ALA A 40 29.99 25.98 15.71
C ALA A 40 30.79 25.10 16.68
N GLU A 41 31.98 25.53 17.09
CA GLU A 41 32.82 24.81 18.05
C GLU A 41 32.12 24.61 19.40
N ALA A 42 31.41 25.62 19.90
CA ALA A 42 30.64 25.53 21.14
C ALA A 42 29.48 24.51 21.05
N ALA A 43 28.82 24.42 19.89
CA ALA A 43 27.80 23.40 19.64
C ALA A 43 28.41 21.99 19.63
N LEU A 44 29.64 21.84 19.14
CA LEU A 44 30.36 20.57 19.11
C LEU A 44 31.03 20.19 20.44
N ALA A 45 31.33 21.17 21.30
CA ALA A 45 31.99 20.94 22.59
C ALA A 45 31.18 20.08 23.58
N GLY A 46 29.88 19.91 23.34
CA GLY A 46 29.00 19.03 24.12
C GLY A 46 28.99 17.56 23.67
N ALA A 47 29.60 17.22 22.53
CA ALA A 47 29.68 15.87 22.02
C ALA A 47 30.92 15.13 22.57
N ASP A 48 30.81 13.83 22.85
CA ASP A 48 31.92 13.00 23.31
C ASP A 48 32.86 12.67 22.13
N PRO A 49 34.13 13.15 22.12
CA PRO A 49 35.09 12.84 21.05
C PRO A 49 35.35 11.33 20.91
N GLY A 50 35.12 10.54 21.96
CA GLY A 50 35.21 9.08 21.92
C GLY A 50 34.18 8.42 20.99
N VAL A 51 33.01 9.04 20.82
CA VAL A 51 31.97 8.57 19.89
C VAL A 51 32.43 8.76 18.46
N GLY A 52 33.06 9.89 18.14
CA GLY A 52 33.54 10.16 16.79
C GLY A 52 34.63 9.19 16.33
N LEU A 53 35.59 8.93 17.21
CA LEU A 53 36.64 7.95 16.95
C LEU A 53 36.10 6.50 16.89
N ALA A 54 35.03 6.19 17.64
CA ALA A 54 34.38 4.88 17.58
C ALA A 54 33.65 4.66 16.26
N VAL A 55 32.94 5.67 15.73
CA VAL A 55 32.30 5.63 14.40
C VAL A 55 33.36 5.45 13.32
N GLN A 56 34.48 6.18 13.38
CA GLN A 56 35.57 6.02 12.41
C GLN A 56 36.13 4.59 12.42
N ARG A 57 36.46 4.06 13.60
CA ARG A 57 36.96 2.68 13.76
C ARG A 57 35.94 1.63 13.32
N GLY A 58 34.65 1.90 13.55
CA GLY A 58 33.56 1.06 13.07
C GLY A 58 33.48 1.04 11.56
N MET A 59 33.62 2.19 10.90
CA MET A 59 33.65 2.30 9.44
C MET A 59 34.90 1.64 8.83
N ASP A 60 36.05 1.73 9.48
CA ASP A 60 37.27 1.00 9.09
C ASP A 60 37.05 -0.52 9.17
N ALA A 61 36.49 -1.01 10.28
CA ALA A 61 36.15 -2.42 10.46
C ALA A 61 35.12 -2.90 9.43
N LEU A 62 34.08 -2.09 9.18
CA LEU A 62 33.06 -2.36 8.19
C LEU A 62 33.64 -2.38 6.77
N THR A 63 34.60 -1.52 6.45
CA THR A 63 35.32 -1.54 5.16
C THR A 63 36.02 -2.86 4.91
N VAL A 64 36.68 -3.42 5.93
CA VAL A 64 37.33 -4.74 5.82
C VAL A 64 36.29 -5.85 5.58
N LEU A 65 35.17 -5.82 6.30
CA LEU A 65 34.09 -6.80 6.11
C LEU A 65 33.44 -6.66 4.73
N ALA A 66 33.09 -5.44 4.33
CA ALA A 66 32.45 -5.13 3.05
C ALA A 66 33.28 -5.61 1.86
N ARG A 67 34.61 -5.42 1.87
CA ARG A 67 35.51 -5.97 0.85
C ARG A 67 35.41 -7.50 0.73
N ARG A 68 35.37 -8.21 1.86
CA ARG A 68 35.25 -9.68 1.87
C ARG A 68 33.87 -10.14 1.39
N MET A 69 32.83 -9.42 1.77
CA MET A 69 31.47 -9.68 1.32
C MET A 69 31.30 -9.43 -0.18
N LEU A 70 31.88 -8.34 -0.69
CA LEU A 70 31.96 -8.05 -2.12
C LEU A 70 32.68 -9.17 -2.89
N ALA A 71 33.84 -9.62 -2.39
CA ALA A 71 34.55 -10.76 -2.97
C ALA A 71 33.69 -12.04 -2.97
N SER A 72 32.95 -12.29 -1.88
CA SER A 72 31.99 -13.40 -1.76
C SER A 72 30.84 -13.28 -2.77
N ALA A 73 30.26 -12.09 -2.94
CA ALA A 73 29.19 -11.84 -3.91
C ALA A 73 29.66 -12.09 -5.35
N LEU A 74 30.83 -11.56 -5.73
CA LEU A 74 31.41 -11.81 -7.06
C LEU A 74 31.78 -13.29 -7.26
N ARG A 75 32.25 -13.96 -6.20
CA ARG A 75 32.52 -15.40 -6.23
C ARG A 75 31.25 -16.21 -6.49
N ARG A 76 30.14 -15.89 -5.83
CA ARG A 76 28.82 -16.52 -6.04
C ARG A 76 28.29 -16.29 -7.47
N MET A 77 28.65 -15.17 -8.09
CA MET A 77 28.35 -14.90 -9.51
C MET A 77 29.26 -15.68 -10.47
N GLY A 78 30.33 -16.32 -9.97
CA GLY A 78 31.28 -17.11 -10.77
C GLY A 78 32.57 -16.39 -11.15
N ALA A 79 32.84 -15.21 -10.61
CA ALA A 79 34.07 -14.46 -10.89
C ALA A 79 35.28 -15.00 -10.10
N PHE A 80 36.45 -15.05 -10.75
CA PHE A 80 37.73 -15.33 -10.10
C PHE A 80 37.70 -16.60 -9.24
N SER A 81 37.19 -17.66 -9.85
CA SER A 81 36.93 -18.94 -9.20
C SER A 81 38.16 -19.82 -9.06
N THR A 82 39.21 -19.52 -9.83
CA THR A 82 40.44 -20.31 -9.92
C THR A 82 41.70 -19.45 -9.71
N PRO A 83 42.81 -20.01 -9.19
CA PRO A 83 44.04 -19.26 -9.03
C PRO A 83 44.62 -18.87 -10.39
N GLY A 84 45.06 -17.61 -10.53
CA GLY A 84 45.59 -17.06 -11.77
C GLY A 84 44.52 -16.72 -12.81
N GLU A 85 43.23 -16.76 -12.47
CA GLU A 85 42.16 -16.36 -13.40
C GLU A 85 42.35 -14.90 -13.82
N ARG A 86 42.30 -14.67 -15.14
CA ARG A 86 42.46 -13.35 -15.76
C ARG A 86 41.18 -12.96 -16.46
N SER A 87 40.75 -11.72 -16.29
CA SER A 87 39.66 -11.16 -17.07
C SER A 87 39.80 -9.65 -17.23
N ARG A 88 39.42 -9.14 -18.39
CA ARG A 88 39.17 -7.71 -18.57
C ARG A 88 37.86 -7.34 -17.85
N PRO A 89 37.75 -6.13 -17.25
CA PRO A 89 36.53 -5.71 -16.55
C PRO A 89 35.27 -5.80 -17.41
N GLU A 90 35.34 -5.34 -18.67
CA GLU A 90 34.19 -5.35 -19.60
C GLU A 90 33.74 -6.77 -19.95
N SER A 91 34.70 -7.64 -20.32
CA SER A 91 34.40 -9.06 -20.61
C SER A 91 33.89 -9.81 -19.37
N LEU A 92 34.35 -9.44 -18.18
CA LEU A 92 33.86 -10.01 -16.93
C LEU A 92 32.41 -9.59 -16.69
N ALA A 93 32.09 -8.30 -16.87
CA ALA A 93 30.74 -7.77 -16.74
C ALA A 93 29.76 -8.47 -17.68
N ASP A 94 30.14 -8.66 -18.95
CA ASP A 94 29.34 -9.39 -19.95
C ASP A 94 29.09 -10.84 -19.52
N ARG A 95 30.14 -11.54 -19.09
CA ARG A 95 30.07 -12.94 -18.69
C ARG A 95 29.19 -13.17 -17.46
N LEU A 96 29.22 -12.23 -16.50
CA LEU A 96 28.43 -12.29 -15.27
C LEU A 96 27.01 -11.74 -15.45
N GLY A 97 26.66 -11.21 -16.63
CA GLY A 97 25.34 -10.65 -16.92
C GLY A 97 25.07 -9.31 -16.24
N VAL A 98 26.10 -8.50 -16.00
CA VAL A 98 25.94 -7.19 -15.35
C VAL A 98 25.27 -6.21 -16.32
N VAL A 99 24.13 -5.65 -15.89
CA VAL A 99 23.34 -4.72 -16.70
C VAL A 99 24.07 -3.38 -16.89
N THR A 100 23.79 -2.71 -18.01
CA THR A 100 24.45 -1.46 -18.41
C THR A 100 24.43 -0.39 -17.33
N GLU A 101 23.31 -0.27 -16.60
CA GLU A 101 23.11 0.71 -15.53
C GLU A 101 24.10 0.53 -14.37
N HIS A 102 24.53 -0.70 -14.08
CA HIS A 102 25.44 -1.02 -12.99
C HIS A 102 26.90 -1.18 -13.42
N ARG A 103 27.25 -0.93 -14.70
CA ARG A 103 28.65 -1.11 -15.16
C ARG A 103 29.66 -0.17 -14.51
N ARG A 104 29.27 1.07 -14.23
CA ARG A 104 30.13 2.04 -13.54
C ARG A 104 30.43 1.62 -12.11
N LEU A 105 29.40 1.17 -11.39
CA LEU A 105 29.58 0.56 -10.07
C LEU A 105 30.47 -0.67 -10.16
N PHE A 106 30.19 -1.56 -11.12
CA PHE A 106 30.93 -2.81 -11.28
C PHE A 106 32.43 -2.59 -11.49
N ASP A 107 32.83 -1.64 -12.34
CA ASP A 107 34.24 -1.27 -12.52
C ASP A 107 34.85 -0.66 -11.24
N THR A 108 34.07 0.18 -10.53
CA THR A 108 34.49 0.79 -9.27
C THR A 108 34.76 -0.25 -8.18
N VAL A 109 33.86 -1.23 -8.00
CA VAL A 109 34.02 -2.29 -6.98
C VAL A 109 35.14 -3.27 -7.32
N LEU A 110 35.41 -3.51 -8.61
CA LEU A 110 36.62 -4.23 -9.03
C LEU A 110 37.89 -3.46 -8.67
N GLY A 111 37.89 -2.13 -8.84
CA GLY A 111 38.96 -1.25 -8.39
C GLY A 111 39.20 -1.34 -6.88
N ILE A 112 38.13 -1.39 -6.08
CA ILE A 112 38.21 -1.59 -4.62
C ILE A 112 38.93 -2.91 -4.29
N LEU A 113 38.60 -4.02 -4.98
CA LEU A 113 39.28 -5.30 -4.76
C LEU A 113 40.75 -5.29 -5.17
N VAL A 114 41.13 -4.47 -6.16
CA VAL A 114 42.55 -4.24 -6.53
C VAL A 114 43.26 -3.48 -5.43
N THR A 115 42.69 -2.37 -4.93
CA THR A 115 43.25 -1.59 -3.82
C THR A 115 43.38 -2.43 -2.54
N ALA A 116 42.43 -3.34 -2.30
CA ALA A 116 42.47 -4.28 -1.19
C ALA A 116 43.48 -5.44 -1.35
N GLY A 117 44.16 -5.54 -2.51
CA GLY A 117 45.10 -6.62 -2.81
C GLY A 117 44.46 -7.99 -3.03
N MET A 118 43.13 -8.05 -3.18
CA MET A 118 42.42 -9.29 -3.51
C MET A 118 42.50 -9.62 -5.01
N LEU A 119 42.66 -8.60 -5.83
CA LEU A 119 42.97 -8.68 -7.25
C LEU A 119 44.23 -7.85 -7.55
N ARG A 120 44.89 -8.15 -8.66
CA ARG A 120 46.01 -7.36 -9.18
C ARG A 120 45.70 -6.90 -10.60
N ARG A 121 46.07 -5.67 -10.93
CA ARG A 121 45.96 -5.14 -12.30
C ARG A 121 47.25 -5.47 -13.09
N ASP A 122 47.10 -6.07 -14.27
CA ASP A 122 48.17 -6.45 -15.20
C ASP A 122 47.81 -5.92 -16.60
N GLY A 123 48.26 -4.70 -16.90
CA GLY A 123 47.75 -3.94 -18.05
C GLY A 123 46.24 -3.67 -17.89
N ASP A 124 45.46 -4.06 -18.91
CA ASP A 124 43.99 -3.91 -18.92
C ASP A 124 43.26 -5.11 -18.29
N GLU A 125 43.98 -6.11 -17.78
CA GLU A 125 43.42 -7.31 -17.17
C GLU A 125 43.49 -7.25 -15.64
N LEU A 126 42.50 -7.87 -15.00
CA LEU A 126 42.47 -8.17 -13.58
C LEU A 126 42.87 -9.63 -13.37
N VAL A 127 43.78 -9.87 -12.45
CA VAL A 127 44.32 -11.19 -12.12
C VAL A 127 44.03 -11.50 -10.66
N ALA A 128 43.42 -12.65 -10.39
CA ALA A 128 43.26 -13.16 -9.04
C ALA A 128 44.37 -14.17 -8.75
N ASP A 129 45.39 -13.79 -7.96
CA ASP A 129 46.50 -14.70 -7.62
C ASP A 129 45.99 -15.93 -6.82
N HIS A 130 44.88 -15.75 -6.08
CA HIS A 130 44.12 -16.80 -5.41
C HIS A 130 42.62 -16.64 -5.71
N PRO A 131 41.83 -17.74 -5.67
CA PRO A 131 40.40 -17.64 -5.85
C PRO A 131 39.74 -16.74 -4.81
N LEU A 132 38.74 -15.95 -5.21
CA LEU A 132 37.94 -15.20 -4.24
C LEU A 132 37.21 -16.18 -3.31
N ARG A 133 37.13 -15.80 -2.03
CA ARG A 133 36.58 -16.62 -0.95
C ARG A 133 35.11 -16.29 -0.72
N GLU A 134 34.29 -17.34 -0.66
CA GLU A 134 32.90 -17.26 -0.21
C GLU A 134 32.82 -17.27 1.32
N LEU A 135 31.92 -16.47 1.87
CA LEU A 135 31.65 -16.37 3.32
C LEU A 135 30.33 -17.07 3.66
N GLY A 136 30.30 -17.77 4.79
CA GLY A 136 29.06 -18.36 5.32
C GLY A 136 28.15 -17.29 5.92
N GLU A 137 26.83 -17.42 5.74
CA GLU A 137 25.84 -16.42 6.17
C GLU A 137 25.90 -16.15 7.68
N SER A 138 25.97 -17.20 8.51
CA SER A 138 26.04 -17.06 9.96
C SER A 138 27.31 -16.35 10.45
N ASP A 139 28.44 -16.50 9.74
CA ASP A 139 29.70 -15.84 10.08
C ASP A 139 29.61 -14.34 9.78
N VAL A 140 28.97 -13.97 8.67
CA VAL A 140 28.78 -12.56 8.31
C VAL A 140 27.83 -11.88 9.29
N ASP A 141 26.72 -12.53 9.64
CA ASP A 141 25.75 -11.97 10.59
C ASP A 141 26.40 -11.76 11.98
N ALA A 142 27.25 -12.69 12.42
CA ALA A 142 28.02 -12.54 13.66
C ALA A 142 29.03 -11.37 13.58
N MET A 143 29.71 -11.17 12.44
CA MET A 143 30.63 -10.05 12.24
C MET A 143 29.90 -8.70 12.18
N VAL A 144 28.74 -8.63 11.52
CA VAL A 144 27.88 -7.44 11.47
C VAL A 144 27.37 -7.10 12.87
N ALA A 145 26.90 -8.09 13.63
CA ALA A 145 26.46 -7.90 15.01
C ALA A 145 27.63 -7.48 15.93
N GLY A 146 28.83 -8.03 15.71
CA GLY A 146 30.04 -7.63 16.43
C GLY A 146 30.43 -6.17 16.19
N ILE A 147 30.48 -5.74 14.92
CA ILE A 147 30.76 -4.34 14.56
C ILE A 147 29.70 -3.40 15.14
N ALA A 148 28.43 -3.77 15.04
CA ALA A 148 27.32 -2.97 15.58
C ALA A 148 27.34 -2.87 17.11
N GLY A 149 27.80 -3.92 17.80
CA GLY A 149 27.90 -3.95 19.26
C GLY A 149 29.17 -3.30 19.83
N GLU A 150 30.28 -3.34 19.08
CA GLU A 150 31.58 -2.78 19.50
C GLU A 150 31.71 -1.28 19.17
N PHE A 151 31.20 -0.85 18.01
CA PHE A 151 31.32 0.52 17.51
C PHE A 151 29.95 1.20 17.45
N GLY A 152 29.60 1.90 18.53
CA GLY A 152 28.35 2.67 18.62
C GLY A 152 28.14 3.60 17.42
N GLY A 153 26.92 3.65 16.89
CA GLY A 153 26.56 4.43 15.70
C GLY A 153 26.81 3.76 14.34
N THR A 154 27.56 2.65 14.26
CA THR A 154 27.86 1.97 12.97
C THR A 154 26.84 0.87 12.60
N GLY A 155 25.98 0.47 13.55
CA GLY A 155 25.03 -0.63 13.39
C GLY A 155 24.07 -0.51 12.20
N PRO A 156 23.37 0.62 12.01
CA PRO A 156 22.47 0.83 10.88
C PRO A 156 23.19 0.67 9.52
N THR A 157 24.34 1.31 9.37
CA THR A 157 25.17 1.23 8.16
C THR A 157 25.66 -0.19 7.90
N ALA A 158 26.10 -0.91 8.93
CA ALA A 158 26.56 -2.29 8.80
C ALA A 158 25.44 -3.24 8.31
N ARG A 159 24.21 -3.08 8.82
CA ARG A 159 23.03 -3.83 8.37
C ARG A 159 22.66 -3.50 6.92
N LEU A 160 22.72 -2.22 6.54
CA LEU A 160 22.42 -1.80 5.16
C LEU A 160 23.46 -2.35 4.16
N VAL A 161 24.74 -2.26 4.49
CA VAL A 161 25.84 -2.83 3.69
C VAL A 161 25.66 -4.33 3.54
N ARG A 162 25.29 -5.03 4.62
CA ARG A 162 25.00 -6.47 4.59
C ARG A 162 23.90 -6.81 3.59
N ARG A 163 22.73 -6.18 3.72
CA ARG A 163 21.59 -6.41 2.81
C ARG A 163 21.95 -6.13 1.36
N CYS A 164 22.62 -5.01 1.10
CA CYS A 164 22.98 -4.62 -0.27
C CYS A 164 23.94 -5.63 -0.89
N LEU A 165 25.07 -5.92 -0.25
CA LEU A 165 26.10 -6.84 -0.77
C LEU A 165 25.60 -8.28 -0.90
N ASP A 166 24.62 -8.69 -0.10
CA ASP A 166 23.97 -10.00 -0.28
C ASP A 166 23.13 -10.06 -1.54
N ALA A 167 22.42 -8.97 -1.86
CA ALA A 167 21.57 -8.85 -3.03
C ALA A 167 22.34 -8.49 -4.31
N TYR A 168 23.64 -8.19 -4.25
CA TYR A 168 24.47 -7.85 -5.42
C TYR A 168 24.30 -8.81 -6.61
N PRO A 169 24.31 -10.15 -6.45
CA PRO A 169 24.12 -11.06 -7.57
C PRO A 169 22.79 -10.87 -8.31
N GLU A 170 21.73 -10.43 -7.62
CA GLU A 170 20.42 -10.18 -8.21
C GLU A 170 20.30 -8.76 -8.74
N VAL A 171 20.79 -7.77 -7.99
CA VAL A 171 20.70 -6.35 -8.37
C VAL A 171 21.60 -6.05 -9.57
N LEU A 172 22.88 -6.46 -9.53
CA LEU A 172 23.82 -6.21 -10.62
C LEU A 172 23.37 -6.86 -11.95
N THR A 173 22.56 -7.91 -11.89
CA THR A 173 22.01 -8.62 -13.06
C THR A 173 20.61 -8.16 -13.45
N GLY A 174 20.04 -7.17 -12.76
CA GLY A 174 18.71 -6.63 -13.04
C GLY A 174 17.55 -7.56 -12.66
N ARG A 175 17.79 -8.61 -11.87
CA ARG A 175 16.75 -9.54 -11.39
C ARG A 175 15.94 -8.99 -10.22
N ARG A 176 16.49 -8.03 -9.49
CA ARG A 176 15.85 -7.35 -8.36
C ARG A 176 16.09 -5.85 -8.42
N GLY A 177 15.05 -5.06 -8.19
CA GLY A 177 15.15 -3.60 -8.14
C GLY A 177 15.91 -3.15 -6.89
N ILE A 178 16.71 -2.08 -7.03
CA ILE A 178 17.48 -1.55 -5.90
C ILE A 178 16.59 -0.99 -4.78
N SER A 179 15.43 -0.41 -5.13
CA SER A 179 14.48 0.11 -4.14
C SER A 179 13.98 -1.00 -3.20
N ASP A 180 13.77 -2.22 -3.72
CA ASP A 180 13.33 -3.38 -2.96
C ASP A 180 14.40 -3.93 -2.00
N VAL A 181 15.63 -3.43 -2.07
CA VAL A 181 16.75 -3.83 -1.22
C VAL A 181 17.11 -2.71 -0.25
N MET A 182 17.17 -1.46 -0.72
CA MET A 182 17.48 -0.31 0.13
C MET A 182 16.33 0.07 1.07
N PHE A 183 15.07 -0.15 0.63
CA PHE A 183 13.86 0.29 1.35
C PHE A 183 12.91 -0.87 1.72
N ALA A 184 13.40 -2.11 1.72
CA ALA A 184 12.60 -3.32 2.00
C ALA A 184 11.84 -3.29 3.34
N ASP A 185 12.32 -2.48 4.30
CA ASP A 185 11.72 -2.26 5.61
C ASP A 185 11.47 -0.76 5.84
N ASP A 186 10.48 -0.17 5.16
CA ASP A 186 10.20 1.27 5.20
C ASP A 186 9.86 1.84 6.59
N ALA A 187 9.66 0.99 7.60
CA ALA A 187 9.55 1.39 9.01
C ALA A 187 10.89 1.49 9.75
N ILE A 188 11.93 0.76 9.31
CA ILE A 188 13.25 0.76 9.95
C ILE A 188 14.16 1.75 9.23
N ALA A 189 14.13 1.86 7.90
CA ALA A 189 15.09 2.69 7.15
C ALA A 189 14.97 4.21 7.39
N GLN A 190 13.76 4.73 7.69
CA GLN A 190 13.59 6.16 8.02
C GLN A 190 13.82 6.46 9.50
N GLN A 191 13.83 5.45 10.37
CA GLN A 191 14.07 5.59 11.82
C GLN A 191 15.54 5.32 12.19
N ASP A 192 16.21 4.37 11.53
CA ASP A 192 17.63 4.00 11.77
C ASP A 192 18.63 5.09 11.31
N ASN A 193 18.23 6.00 10.41
CA ASN A 193 19.05 7.17 10.03
C ASN A 193 18.88 8.36 10.99
N ARG A 194 18.00 8.25 11.99
CA ARG A 194 17.82 9.21 13.09
C ARG A 194 17.83 8.51 14.44
N ASP A 195 18.66 7.48 14.58
CA ASP A 195 18.87 6.90 15.91
C ASP A 195 19.66 7.90 16.76
N ASP A 196 18.89 8.59 17.60
CA ASP A 196 19.27 9.28 18.83
C ASP A 196 20.11 8.34 19.70
N THR A 197 21.38 8.15 19.32
CA THR A 197 22.40 7.75 20.30
C THR A 197 22.67 9.02 21.10
N PRO A 198 22.34 9.08 22.42
CA PRO A 198 22.64 10.25 23.21
C PRO A 198 24.15 10.54 23.12
N GLY A 199 24.53 11.66 22.49
CA GLY A 199 25.93 12.02 22.22
C GLY A 199 26.46 11.78 20.81
N SER A 200 25.64 11.33 19.85
CA SER A 200 26.01 11.35 18.42
C SER A 200 26.02 12.81 17.90
N PRO A 201 27.01 13.22 17.09
CA PRO A 201 27.14 14.62 16.69
C PRO A 201 26.10 15.01 15.63
N ASP A 202 25.30 16.01 15.96
CA ASP A 202 24.18 16.49 15.15
C ASP A 202 24.59 17.74 14.34
N HIS A 203 24.79 17.60 13.02
CA HIS A 203 25.01 18.71 12.09
C HIS A 203 23.93 19.80 12.19
N GLY A 204 22.71 19.43 12.58
CA GLY A 204 21.60 20.35 12.82
C GLY A 204 21.89 21.31 13.96
N ALA A 205 22.53 20.85 15.04
CA ALA A 205 22.90 21.71 16.17
C ALA A 205 23.96 22.74 15.80
N VAL A 206 24.97 22.34 15.01
CA VAL A 206 25.99 23.25 14.46
C VAL A 206 25.34 24.29 13.56
N THR A 207 24.51 23.83 12.62
CA THR A 207 23.79 24.71 11.68
C THR A 207 22.92 25.72 12.43
N ALA A 208 22.12 25.26 13.40
CA ALA A 208 21.27 26.13 14.22
C ALA A 208 22.08 27.17 15.02
N ALA A 209 23.20 26.77 15.63
CA ALA A 209 24.07 27.67 16.40
C ALA A 209 24.69 28.77 15.52
N VAL A 210 25.21 28.39 14.34
CA VAL A 210 25.82 29.31 13.37
C VAL A 210 24.78 30.28 12.81
N VAL A 211 23.60 29.79 12.42
CA VAL A 211 22.51 30.64 11.92
C VAL A 211 22.04 31.63 13.00
N ALA A 212 21.86 31.17 14.23
CA ALA A 212 21.45 32.03 15.33
C ALA A 212 22.53 33.10 15.66
N GLU A 213 23.82 32.77 15.60
CA GLU A 213 24.90 33.74 15.80
C GLU A 213 24.93 34.79 14.68
N TYR A 214 24.79 34.36 13.42
CA TYR A 214 24.73 35.28 12.29
C TYR A 214 23.57 36.26 12.41
N LEU A 215 22.36 35.77 12.69
CA LEU A 215 21.19 36.62 12.86
C LEU A 215 21.31 37.56 14.07
N ARG A 216 21.96 37.14 15.16
CA ARG A 216 22.27 38.02 16.32
C ARG A 216 23.19 39.16 15.92
N SER A 217 24.22 38.86 15.12
CA SER A 217 25.16 39.88 14.63
C SER A 217 24.51 40.84 13.63
N ARG A 218 23.56 40.33 12.83
CA ARG A 218 22.91 41.10 11.77
C ARG A 218 21.74 41.94 12.26
N MET A 219 20.87 41.39 13.11
CA MET A 219 19.59 41.97 13.49
C MET A 219 19.71 42.66 14.85
N THR A 220 20.24 43.88 14.87
CA THR A 220 20.49 44.65 16.11
C THR A 220 19.30 45.52 16.53
N GLY A 221 18.25 45.57 15.72
CA GLY A 221 17.02 46.34 15.97
C GLY A 221 15.76 45.69 15.38
N ALA A 222 14.89 46.48 14.74
CA ALA A 222 13.61 46.05 14.18
C ALA A 222 13.71 45.42 12.77
N GLU A 223 14.91 45.03 12.36
CA GLU A 223 15.20 44.48 11.04
C GLU A 223 14.53 43.11 10.85
N SER A 224 14.24 42.76 9.60
CA SER A 224 13.79 41.42 9.18
C SER A 224 14.91 40.69 8.44
N ALA A 225 14.88 39.36 8.45
CA ALA A 225 15.85 38.52 7.74
C ALA A 225 15.14 37.39 6.98
N SER A 226 15.84 36.80 6.02
CA SER A 226 15.36 35.69 5.19
C SER A 226 16.32 34.51 5.20
N VAL A 227 15.77 33.32 5.43
CA VAL A 227 16.49 32.04 5.42
C VAL A 227 15.91 31.19 4.30
N VAL A 228 16.76 30.69 3.41
CA VAL A 228 16.38 29.77 2.34
C VAL A 228 17.08 28.44 2.55
N GLU A 229 16.35 27.33 2.49
CA GLU A 229 16.89 25.98 2.55
C GLU A 229 16.71 25.30 1.19
N LEU A 230 17.81 24.83 0.60
CA LEU A 230 17.82 24.06 -0.65
C LEU A 230 17.83 22.55 -0.34
N GLY A 231 16.96 21.79 -0.99
CA GLY A 231 16.90 20.33 -0.81
C GLY A 231 16.11 19.89 0.43
N ALA A 232 15.08 20.64 0.83
CA ALA A 232 14.35 20.46 2.11
C ALA A 232 13.58 19.12 2.25
N GLY A 233 13.69 18.20 1.28
CA GLY A 233 12.90 16.98 1.15
C GLY A 233 12.84 16.12 2.41
N ALA A 234 13.90 16.01 3.22
CA ALA A 234 13.92 15.20 4.46
C ALA A 234 13.48 15.96 5.74
N GLY A 235 13.36 17.29 5.69
CA GLY A 235 12.97 18.16 6.81
C GLY A 235 13.91 18.18 8.04
N GLY A 236 15.08 17.52 7.98
CA GLY A 236 15.96 17.34 9.15
C GLY A 236 16.62 18.62 9.63
N VAL A 237 17.18 19.41 8.71
CA VAL A 237 17.78 20.72 9.05
C VAL A 237 16.69 21.70 9.48
N THR A 238 15.55 21.73 8.77
CA THR A 238 14.41 22.58 9.10
C THR A 238 13.92 22.36 10.54
N THR A 239 13.78 21.10 10.99
CA THR A 239 13.30 20.79 12.34
C THR A 239 14.22 21.26 13.46
N THR A 240 15.52 21.37 13.19
CA THR A 240 16.52 21.80 14.20
C THR A 240 16.76 23.31 14.16
N VAL A 241 16.69 23.93 12.98
CA VAL A 241 16.92 25.37 12.82
C VAL A 241 15.70 26.20 13.24
N LEU A 242 14.47 25.79 12.91
CA LEU A 242 13.27 26.58 13.24
C LEU A 242 13.14 26.94 14.73
N PRO A 243 13.35 26.02 15.70
CA PRO A 243 13.35 26.36 17.12
C PRO A 243 14.41 27.41 17.51
N ALA A 244 15.59 27.38 16.87
CA ALA A 244 16.65 28.35 17.13
C ALA A 244 16.29 29.76 16.63
N LEU A 245 15.33 29.88 15.69
CA LEU A 245 14.84 31.15 15.18
C LEU A 245 13.73 31.79 16.04
N ALA A 246 13.21 31.07 17.05
CA ALA A 246 12.14 31.54 17.92
C ALA A 246 12.38 32.94 18.55
N PRO A 247 13.62 33.35 18.94
CA PRO A 247 13.87 34.69 19.50
C PRO A 247 13.52 35.86 18.56
N TRP A 248 13.45 35.63 17.25
CA TRP A 248 13.11 36.67 16.26
C TRP A 248 11.65 36.64 15.82
N GLY A 249 10.92 35.57 16.11
CA GLY A 249 9.52 35.39 15.72
C GLY A 249 9.29 35.61 14.23
N GLY A 250 8.15 36.20 13.86
CA GLY A 250 7.78 36.47 12.45
C GLY A 250 8.66 37.50 11.71
N ARG A 251 9.77 37.97 12.30
CA ARG A 251 10.74 38.84 11.63
C ARG A 251 11.72 38.06 10.75
N VAL A 252 11.80 36.75 10.89
CA VAL A 252 12.58 35.87 10.02
C VAL A 252 11.63 35.10 9.13
N ARG A 253 11.79 35.25 7.81
CA ARG A 253 11.05 34.48 6.80
C ARG A 253 11.85 33.25 6.43
N TYR A 254 11.25 32.06 6.53
CA TYR A 254 11.91 30.80 6.18
C TYR A 254 11.30 30.24 4.90
N LEU A 255 12.12 29.93 3.90
CA LEU A 255 11.69 29.35 2.63
C LEU A 255 12.36 28.00 2.41
N CYS A 256 11.58 26.93 2.35
CA CYS A 256 12.02 25.62 1.91
C CYS A 256 11.90 25.52 0.39
N ALA A 257 12.98 25.15 -0.29
CA ALA A 257 12.98 25.06 -1.74
C ALA A 257 13.67 23.79 -2.26
N ASP A 258 13.17 23.28 -3.39
CA ASP A 258 13.72 22.10 -4.06
C ASP A 258 13.57 22.22 -5.59
N SER A 259 14.46 21.58 -6.34
CA SER A 259 14.44 21.57 -7.81
C SER A 259 13.20 20.88 -8.40
N SER A 260 12.51 20.03 -7.62
CA SER A 260 11.31 19.30 -8.06
C SER A 260 10.06 19.68 -7.26
N ALA A 261 8.93 19.84 -7.96
CA ALA A 261 7.63 20.12 -7.33
C ALA A 261 7.18 19.00 -6.37
N GLU A 262 7.55 17.76 -6.66
CA GLU A 262 7.25 16.60 -5.82
C GLU A 262 8.00 16.65 -4.48
N ALA A 263 9.30 16.96 -4.48
CA ALA A 263 10.07 17.08 -3.24
C ALA A 263 9.62 18.28 -2.38
N VAL A 264 9.21 19.39 -3.01
CA VAL A 264 8.60 20.52 -2.30
C VAL A 264 7.31 20.10 -1.60
N GLU A 265 6.47 19.32 -2.28
CA GLU A 265 5.22 18.81 -1.73
C GLU A 265 5.46 17.84 -0.57
N GLN A 266 6.46 16.96 -0.69
CA GLN A 266 6.88 16.07 0.41
C GLN A 266 7.40 16.85 1.63
N ALA A 267 8.21 17.88 1.42
CA ALA A 267 8.67 18.76 2.49
C ALA A 267 7.49 19.48 3.18
N ARG A 268 6.50 19.95 2.40
CA ARG A 268 5.29 20.60 2.92
C ARG A 268 4.44 19.67 3.78
N GLN A 269 4.31 18.40 3.37
CA GLN A 269 3.58 17.39 4.14
C GLN A 269 4.30 17.04 5.44
N ARG A 270 5.63 16.89 5.41
CA ARG A 270 6.44 16.56 6.59
C ARG A 270 6.45 17.69 7.64
N LEU A 271 6.42 18.94 7.19
CA LEU A 271 6.48 20.13 8.06
C LEU A 271 5.09 20.70 8.41
N CYS A 272 3.99 19.96 8.20
CA CYS A 272 2.62 20.43 8.36
C CYS A 272 2.20 20.82 9.80
N GLY A 273 3.13 20.80 10.76
CA GLY A 273 2.95 21.24 12.15
C GLY A 273 3.99 22.26 12.66
N ALA A 274 4.91 22.72 11.81
CA ALA A 274 6.03 23.59 12.20
C ALA A 274 5.67 25.09 12.37
N GLY A 275 4.38 25.45 12.23
CA GLY A 275 3.83 26.81 12.40
C GLY A 275 3.69 27.59 11.08
N ASP A 276 2.83 28.62 11.07
CA ASP A 276 2.47 29.48 9.91
C ASP A 276 3.62 30.36 9.35
N GLY A 277 4.89 29.98 9.55
CA GLY A 277 6.08 30.79 9.27
C GLY A 277 7.05 30.23 8.20
N VAL A 278 6.70 29.13 7.54
CA VAL A 278 7.53 28.46 6.52
C VAL A 278 6.86 28.52 5.15
N ASP A 279 7.52 29.14 4.19
CA ASP A 279 7.13 29.16 2.78
C ASP A 279 7.77 28.02 2.00
N PHE A 280 7.20 27.69 0.85
CA PHE A 280 7.65 26.61 -0.03
C PHE A 280 7.75 27.08 -1.48
N ALA A 281 8.82 26.73 -2.19
CA ALA A 281 8.98 27.07 -3.61
C ALA A 281 9.77 26.02 -4.39
N VAL A 282 9.47 25.88 -5.68
CA VAL A 282 10.31 25.09 -6.61
C VAL A 282 11.46 25.96 -7.10
N LEU A 283 12.69 25.52 -6.88
CA LEU A 283 13.92 26.25 -7.19
C LEU A 283 15.04 25.30 -7.59
N ASP A 284 15.48 25.41 -8.84
CA ASP A 284 16.75 24.85 -9.29
C ASP A 284 17.83 25.94 -9.23
N VAL A 285 18.80 25.77 -8.34
CA VAL A 285 19.89 26.73 -8.11
C VAL A 285 20.93 26.72 -9.25
N SER A 286 20.94 25.68 -10.08
CA SER A 286 21.88 25.54 -11.20
C SER A 286 21.43 26.26 -12.48
N THR A 287 20.16 26.69 -12.54
CA THR A 287 19.59 27.38 -13.71
C THR A 287 19.03 28.77 -13.34
N PRO A 288 19.25 29.81 -14.17
CA PRO A 288 18.68 31.14 -13.91
C PRO A 288 17.14 31.10 -14.03
N SER A 289 16.43 31.16 -12.90
CA SER A 289 14.96 31.15 -12.88
C SER A 289 14.37 32.56 -12.68
N PRO A 290 13.40 33.00 -13.51
CA PRO A 290 12.74 34.31 -13.35
C PRO A 290 11.88 34.36 -12.07
N GLY A 291 12.12 35.35 -11.19
CA GLY A 291 11.27 35.61 -10.01
C GLY A 291 11.89 35.28 -8.65
N LEU A 292 13.18 34.97 -8.58
CA LEU A 292 13.89 34.68 -7.32
C LEU A 292 14.34 35.96 -6.58
N PRO A 293 14.48 35.91 -5.23
CA PRO A 293 14.98 37.00 -4.40
C PRO A 293 16.50 37.19 -4.59
N GLN A 294 16.90 37.68 -5.77
CA GLN A 294 18.30 37.86 -6.14
C GLN A 294 18.97 38.92 -5.25
N GLY A 295 20.00 38.52 -4.51
CA GLY A 295 20.76 39.41 -3.62
C GLY A 295 20.01 39.86 -2.38
N GLU A 296 18.91 39.19 -2.02
CA GLU A 296 18.04 39.56 -0.89
C GLU A 296 18.11 38.56 0.27
N THR A 297 18.67 37.35 0.06
CA THR A 297 18.72 36.29 1.07
C THR A 297 19.81 36.56 2.14
N ASP A 298 19.45 36.44 3.43
CA ASP A 298 20.42 36.60 4.53
C ASP A 298 21.22 35.32 4.77
N VAL A 299 20.55 34.16 4.78
CA VAL A 299 21.11 32.84 5.07
C VAL A 299 20.62 31.83 4.06
N LEU A 300 21.54 31.07 3.48
CA LEU A 300 21.27 29.94 2.58
C LEU A 300 21.78 28.66 3.22
N LEU A 301 20.91 27.67 3.34
CA LEU A 301 21.21 26.34 3.88
C LEU A 301 21.15 25.33 2.73
N ALA A 302 22.12 24.45 2.66
CA ALA A 302 22.14 23.34 1.71
C ALA A 302 22.71 22.11 2.41
N ALA A 303 21.95 21.02 2.45
CA ALA A 303 22.36 19.78 3.10
C ALA A 303 22.29 18.60 2.13
N ASN A 304 23.44 18.00 1.82
CA ASN A 304 23.60 16.85 0.93
C ASN A 304 22.85 17.00 -0.40
N VAL A 305 22.95 18.18 -1.03
CA VAL A 305 22.19 18.52 -2.24
C VAL A 305 23.08 19.06 -3.35
N LEU A 306 24.09 19.88 -3.04
CA LEU A 306 24.87 20.56 -4.08
C LEU A 306 25.89 19.63 -4.74
N HIS A 307 26.33 18.56 -4.07
CA HIS A 307 27.17 17.53 -4.70
C HIS A 307 26.45 16.87 -5.89
N SER A 308 25.12 16.81 -5.90
CA SER A 308 24.34 16.19 -6.98
C SER A 308 24.18 17.08 -8.22
N ALA A 309 24.63 18.34 -8.17
CA ALA A 309 24.53 19.26 -9.32
C ALA A 309 25.42 18.81 -10.48
N GLY A 310 24.92 18.92 -11.71
CA GLY A 310 25.67 18.60 -12.93
C GLY A 310 26.91 19.47 -13.11
N ASP A 311 26.78 20.77 -12.82
CA ASP A 311 27.86 21.75 -12.78
C ASP A 311 27.88 22.41 -11.39
N ILE A 312 28.88 22.06 -10.58
CA ILE A 312 29.04 22.58 -9.21
C ILE A 312 29.34 24.08 -9.23
N ASP A 313 30.17 24.54 -10.16
CA ASP A 313 30.55 25.96 -10.21
C ASP A 313 29.32 26.82 -10.59
N ALA A 314 28.45 26.34 -11.50
CA ALA A 314 27.19 27.00 -11.82
C ALA A 314 26.20 27.00 -10.64
N ALA A 315 26.04 25.87 -9.94
CA ALA A 315 25.18 25.79 -8.77
C ALA A 315 25.64 26.70 -7.62
N LEU A 316 26.95 26.76 -7.35
CA LEU A 316 27.52 27.66 -6.35
C LEU A 316 27.41 29.13 -6.77
N ALA A 317 27.54 29.44 -8.05
CA ALA A 317 27.30 30.79 -8.57
C ALA A 317 25.83 31.21 -8.41
N GLY A 318 24.88 30.31 -8.65
CA GLY A 318 23.46 30.54 -8.38
C GLY A 318 23.16 30.75 -6.89
N ALA A 319 23.77 29.94 -6.02
CA ALA A 319 23.68 30.08 -4.57
C ALA A 319 24.24 31.44 -4.09
N ALA A 320 25.39 31.85 -4.63
CA ALA A 320 25.96 33.15 -4.37
C ALA A 320 25.03 34.29 -4.84
N ALA A 321 24.36 34.13 -5.99
CA ALA A 321 23.47 35.15 -6.55
C ALA A 321 22.25 35.43 -5.65
N LEU A 322 21.70 34.41 -4.97
CA LEU A 322 20.58 34.54 -4.03
C LEU A 322 20.96 35.33 -2.76
N LEU A 323 22.12 35.04 -2.19
CA LEU A 323 22.59 35.66 -0.95
C LEU A 323 22.88 37.15 -1.12
N ARG A 324 22.56 38.04 -0.20
CA ARG A 324 23.08 39.41 -0.27
C ARG A 324 24.61 39.47 -0.05
N PRO A 325 25.31 40.56 -0.41
CA PRO A 325 26.70 40.77 0.02
C PRO A 325 26.83 40.67 1.56
N GLY A 326 27.77 39.86 2.05
CA GLY A 326 27.91 39.53 3.47
C GLY A 326 26.88 38.53 4.00
N GLY A 327 26.07 37.90 3.14
CA GLY A 327 25.16 36.80 3.45
C GLY A 327 25.89 35.50 3.81
N LEU A 328 25.22 34.64 4.58
CA LEU A 328 25.77 33.39 5.11
C LEU A 328 25.34 32.18 4.26
N LEU A 329 26.29 31.35 3.84
CA LEU A 329 26.04 29.99 3.35
C LEU A 329 26.46 28.99 4.42
N VAL A 330 25.55 28.07 4.78
CA VAL A 330 25.88 26.88 5.57
C VAL A 330 25.62 25.65 4.69
N LEU A 331 26.70 24.95 4.38
CA LEU A 331 26.71 23.77 3.52
C LEU A 331 27.05 22.55 4.37
N THR A 332 26.14 21.58 4.44
CA THR A 332 26.37 20.29 5.10
C THR A 332 26.53 19.23 4.02
N GLU A 333 27.70 18.65 3.88
CA GLU A 333 27.98 17.70 2.79
C GLU A 333 28.84 16.54 3.29
N ALA A 334 28.60 15.36 2.74
CA ALA A 334 29.56 14.27 2.81
C ALA A 334 30.87 14.70 2.10
N VAL A 335 31.99 14.63 2.82
CA VAL A 335 33.31 15.11 2.34
C VAL A 335 34.30 13.96 2.09
N SER A 336 33.89 12.73 2.34
CA SER A 336 34.63 11.53 1.95
C SER A 336 33.69 10.48 1.37
N ALA A 337 34.26 9.53 0.62
CA ALA A 337 33.52 8.45 -0.04
C ALA A 337 34.02 7.09 0.45
N PRO A 338 33.73 6.69 1.70
CA PRO A 338 34.19 5.42 2.22
C PRO A 338 33.60 4.27 1.40
N GLU A 339 34.40 3.23 1.18
CA GLU A 339 34.06 2.15 0.25
C GLU A 339 32.72 1.46 0.54
N PRO A 340 32.32 1.18 1.80
CA PRO A 340 31.00 0.61 2.09
C PRO A 340 29.85 1.49 1.59
N LEU A 341 30.01 2.82 1.65
CA LEU A 341 29.00 3.76 1.18
C LEU A 341 28.93 3.77 -0.35
N VAL A 342 30.08 3.75 -1.02
CA VAL A 342 30.15 3.62 -2.50
C VAL A 342 29.47 2.33 -2.96
N MET A 343 29.69 1.22 -2.25
CA MET A 343 29.06 -0.07 -2.54
C MET A 343 27.54 -0.04 -2.39
N VAL A 344 27.00 0.76 -1.48
CA VAL A 344 25.54 0.87 -1.27
C VAL A 344 24.94 1.92 -2.23
N LEU A 345 25.39 3.16 -2.14
CA LEU A 345 24.79 4.28 -2.87
C LEU A 345 25.07 4.23 -4.36
N GLY A 346 26.18 3.63 -4.78
CA GLY A 346 26.52 3.41 -6.18
C GLY A 346 25.58 2.42 -6.89
N LEU A 347 24.68 1.73 -6.18
CA LEU A 347 23.60 0.96 -6.81
C LEU A 347 22.51 1.87 -7.40
N SER A 348 22.43 3.13 -6.96
CA SER A 348 21.48 4.11 -7.48
C SER A 348 22.01 4.80 -8.75
N ALA A 349 21.14 5.01 -9.73
CA ALA A 349 21.50 5.73 -10.95
C ALA A 349 21.93 7.19 -10.66
N HIS A 350 21.32 7.83 -9.66
CA HIS A 350 21.59 9.21 -9.26
C HIS A 350 23.04 9.43 -8.79
N TRP A 351 23.65 8.44 -8.14
CA TRP A 351 25.07 8.50 -7.72
C TRP A 351 26.03 8.76 -8.89
N TRP A 352 25.68 8.27 -10.08
CA TRP A 352 26.53 8.36 -11.27
C TRP A 352 26.14 9.48 -12.24
N ALA A 353 25.06 10.20 -11.96
CA ALA A 353 24.46 11.16 -12.89
C ALA A 353 25.41 12.33 -13.24
N THR A 354 26.38 12.65 -12.37
CA THR A 354 27.20 13.87 -12.48
C THR A 354 28.71 13.64 -12.40
N GLY A 355 29.16 12.38 -12.55
CA GLY A 355 30.59 12.02 -12.49
C GLY A 355 31.42 12.65 -13.61
N GLY A 356 32.23 13.67 -13.26
CA GLY A 356 33.13 14.42 -14.14
C GLY A 356 34.43 14.82 -13.43
N GLU A 357 35.35 15.48 -14.14
CA GLU A 357 36.64 15.96 -13.61
C GLU A 357 36.45 16.81 -12.34
N GLY A 358 37.31 16.60 -11.32
CA GLY A 358 37.31 17.41 -10.10
C GLY A 358 36.48 16.87 -8.92
N ARG A 359 35.98 15.63 -8.99
CA ARG A 359 35.27 14.93 -7.89
C ARG A 359 36.10 13.79 -7.28
N LEU A 360 35.69 13.30 -6.11
CA LEU A 360 36.30 12.14 -5.47
C LEU A 360 36.10 10.87 -6.32
N PRO A 361 37.13 9.99 -6.44
CA PRO A 361 37.04 8.79 -7.28
C PRO A 361 35.82 7.92 -6.97
N GLY A 362 35.07 7.54 -8.00
CA GLY A 362 33.91 6.64 -7.85
C GLY A 362 32.70 7.25 -7.14
N SER A 363 32.64 8.57 -6.99
CA SER A 363 31.55 9.26 -6.29
C SER A 363 31.23 10.64 -6.89
N PRO A 364 30.03 11.19 -6.62
CA PRO A 364 29.71 12.57 -6.95
C PRO A 364 30.29 13.58 -5.92
N LEU A 365 30.96 13.12 -4.87
CA LEU A 365 31.34 13.92 -3.71
C LEU A 365 32.64 14.71 -3.94
N LEU A 366 32.84 15.76 -3.12
CA LEU A 366 34.04 16.58 -3.08
C LEU A 366 34.66 16.48 -1.69
N SER A 367 35.99 16.43 -1.61
CA SER A 367 36.71 16.68 -0.36
C SER A 367 36.50 18.10 0.15
N SER A 368 36.75 18.31 1.43
CA SER A 368 36.64 19.64 2.06
C SER A 368 37.51 20.70 1.36
N ASP A 369 38.71 20.33 0.90
CA ASP A 369 39.58 21.21 0.11
C ASP A 369 39.02 21.54 -1.27
N GLN A 370 38.41 20.56 -1.96
CA GLN A 370 37.72 20.80 -3.22
C GLN A 370 36.52 21.73 -3.04
N TRP A 371 35.76 21.55 -1.96
CA TRP A 371 34.67 22.46 -1.59
C TRP A 371 35.16 23.87 -1.29
N ARG A 372 36.22 24.04 -0.50
CA ARG A 372 36.84 25.36 -0.24
C ARG A 372 37.24 26.06 -1.54
N ALA A 373 37.89 25.32 -2.44
CA ALA A 373 38.31 25.85 -3.73
C ALA A 373 37.11 26.26 -4.61
N ALA A 374 36.05 25.44 -4.65
CA ALA A 374 34.84 25.73 -5.42
C ALA A 374 34.08 26.95 -4.86
N LEU A 375 33.92 27.02 -3.54
CA LEU A 375 33.32 28.17 -2.85
C LEU A 375 34.11 29.46 -3.10
N GLY A 376 35.44 29.40 -3.06
CA GLY A 376 36.29 30.54 -3.38
C GLY A 376 36.10 31.05 -4.82
N ARG A 377 36.01 30.14 -5.80
CA ARG A 377 35.71 30.52 -7.20
C ARG A 377 34.33 31.15 -7.36
N ALA A 378 33.35 30.73 -6.57
CA ALA A 378 31.98 31.26 -6.59
C ALA A 378 31.82 32.61 -5.83
N GLY A 379 32.89 33.17 -5.26
CA GLY A 379 32.86 34.47 -4.60
C GLY A 379 32.49 34.42 -3.12
N PHE A 380 32.69 33.28 -2.46
CA PHE A 380 32.63 33.16 -1.01
C PHE A 380 34.01 33.36 -0.38
N GLU A 381 34.04 34.02 0.77
CA GLU A 381 35.24 34.26 1.58
C GLU A 381 35.05 33.68 2.98
N GLN A 382 36.15 33.57 3.73
CA GLN A 382 36.15 33.08 5.11
C GLN A 382 35.53 31.68 5.29
N VAL A 383 35.76 30.77 4.34
CA VAL A 383 35.28 29.38 4.44
C VAL A 383 35.91 28.71 5.66
N ARG A 384 35.08 28.26 6.60
CA ARG A 384 35.46 27.45 7.78
C ARG A 384 34.81 26.09 7.65
N VAL A 385 35.56 25.03 7.94
CA VAL A 385 35.08 23.65 7.87
C VAL A 385 35.04 23.07 9.27
N HIS A 386 33.92 22.47 9.63
CA HIS A 386 33.68 21.83 10.92
C HIS A 386 33.42 20.34 10.67
N PRO A 387 34.45 19.48 10.80
CA PRO A 387 34.33 18.04 10.57
C PRO A 387 33.38 17.37 11.56
N LEU A 388 32.61 16.41 11.08
CA LEU A 388 31.71 15.58 11.88
C LEU A 388 32.04 14.10 11.63
N PRO A 389 32.15 13.29 12.70
CA PRO A 389 32.00 13.64 14.11
C PRO A 389 33.19 14.45 14.69
N PRO A 390 33.01 15.21 15.80
CA PRO A 390 34.09 15.98 16.44
C PRO A 390 35.27 15.11 16.85
N GLY A 391 36.49 15.63 16.67
CA GLY A 391 37.73 14.95 17.02
C GLY A 391 38.28 14.02 15.92
N VAL A 392 37.64 13.98 14.75
CA VAL A 392 38.19 13.37 13.53
C VAL A 392 38.87 14.46 12.69
N ASP A 393 40.01 14.12 12.08
CA ASP A 393 40.69 15.01 11.16
C ASP A 393 39.81 15.27 9.93
N GLU A 394 39.94 16.46 9.34
CA GLU A 394 39.10 16.90 8.22
C GLU A 394 39.14 15.96 7.00
N ASP A 395 40.30 15.36 6.73
CA ASP A 395 40.51 14.44 5.61
C ASP A 395 39.85 13.07 5.84
N ASP A 396 39.64 12.70 7.10
CA ASP A 396 39.07 11.42 7.51
C ASP A 396 37.58 11.52 7.87
N ALA A 397 37.03 12.73 7.90
CA ALA A 397 35.65 12.95 8.30
C ALA A 397 34.66 12.44 7.23
N PRO A 398 33.59 11.72 7.62
CA PRO A 398 32.53 11.32 6.69
C PRO A 398 31.72 12.53 6.19
N GLU A 399 31.51 13.52 7.03
CA GLU A 399 30.67 14.69 6.77
C GLU A 399 31.31 15.94 7.36
N ALA A 400 31.02 17.11 6.79
CA ALA A 400 31.41 18.38 7.40
C ALA A 400 30.34 19.46 7.21
N VAL A 401 30.28 20.38 8.18
CA VAL A 401 29.54 21.63 8.05
C VAL A 401 30.51 22.74 7.62
N LEU A 402 30.35 23.21 6.39
CA LEU A 402 31.10 24.32 5.83
C LEU A 402 30.32 25.62 6.00
N VAL A 403 30.97 26.61 6.59
CA VAL A 403 30.42 27.94 6.86
C VAL A 403 31.16 28.95 6.00
N ALA A 404 30.44 29.67 5.14
CA ALA A 404 31.04 30.60 4.19
C ALA A 404 30.26 31.92 4.09
N ILE A 405 30.95 33.04 3.86
CA ILE A 405 30.33 34.37 3.78
C ILE A 405 30.46 34.90 2.34
N ARG A 406 29.36 35.39 1.76
CA ARG A 406 29.40 36.04 0.43
C ARG A 406 30.27 37.30 0.49
N ALA A 407 31.25 37.42 -0.39
CA ALA A 407 32.13 38.59 -0.45
C ALA A 407 31.34 39.90 -0.65
N VAL A 408 31.80 40.98 -0.03
CA VAL A 408 31.23 42.33 -0.23
C VAL A 408 32.04 43.04 -1.31
N PRO A 409 31.44 43.44 -2.45
CA PRO A 409 32.16 44.15 -3.49
C PRO A 409 32.74 45.46 -2.93
N ALA A 410 34.05 45.68 -3.07
CA ALA A 410 34.67 46.94 -2.71
C ALA A 410 34.01 48.08 -3.50
N ALA A 411 33.47 49.09 -2.81
CA ALA A 411 32.85 50.24 -3.45
C ALA A 411 33.87 50.93 -4.38
N ALA A 412 33.53 51.04 -5.66
CA ALA A 412 34.27 51.89 -6.59
C ALA A 412 34.29 53.34 -6.05
N PRO A 413 35.41 54.07 -6.13
CA PRO A 413 35.55 55.37 -5.49
C PRO A 413 34.55 56.37 -6.09
N ALA A 414 33.67 56.90 -5.23
CA ALA A 414 32.64 57.86 -5.58
C ALA A 414 33.23 59.17 -6.12
N ALA A 415 32.79 59.58 -7.31
CA ALA A 415 32.95 60.94 -7.81
C ALA A 415 32.14 61.91 -6.93
N LYS A 416 32.75 63.05 -6.58
CA LYS A 416 32.22 64.06 -5.66
C LYS A 416 30.92 64.71 -6.16
N PRO A 417 30.07 65.21 -5.24
CA PRO A 417 28.74 65.71 -5.54
C PRO A 417 28.74 67.17 -5.99
N ASP A 418 27.93 67.49 -6.98
CA ASP A 418 27.46 68.86 -7.20
C ASP A 418 26.05 69.03 -6.62
N SER A 419 25.96 70.03 -5.76
CA SER A 419 24.75 70.51 -5.11
C SER A 419 23.77 71.13 -6.11
N THR A 420 22.47 70.86 -6.01
CA THR A 420 21.46 71.84 -5.57
C THR A 420 20.00 71.38 -5.78
N SER A 421 19.18 71.78 -4.81
CA SER A 421 17.73 71.98 -4.81
C SER A 421 16.80 70.78 -4.55
N ALA A 422 16.17 70.86 -3.38
CA ALA A 422 15.03 70.10 -2.91
C ALA A 422 13.74 70.91 -3.07
N SER A 423 12.59 70.22 -3.06
CA SER A 423 11.29 70.66 -2.50
C SER A 423 10.24 69.58 -2.84
N SER A 424 9.91 68.61 -2.00
CA SER A 424 9.18 68.61 -0.71
C SER A 424 7.65 68.51 -0.83
N ALA A 425 7.11 67.76 0.14
CA ALA A 425 5.76 67.77 0.72
C ALA A 425 4.73 66.79 0.12
N GLN A 426 3.86 66.10 0.88
CA GLN A 426 3.79 65.67 2.28
C GLN A 426 2.48 64.86 2.42
N THR A 427 2.44 63.90 3.35
CA THR A 427 1.29 63.13 3.87
C THR A 427 0.20 64.03 4.49
N PRO A 428 -1.05 63.59 4.80
CA PRO A 428 -1.31 62.77 6.02
C PRO A 428 -2.50 61.77 5.94
N ALA A 429 -2.62 60.98 7.01
CA ALA A 429 -3.43 59.77 7.23
C ALA A 429 -4.87 59.99 7.77
N ALA A 430 -5.73 58.94 7.74
CA ALA A 430 -6.45 58.33 8.90
C ALA A 430 -7.58 57.30 8.53
N VAL A 431 -7.41 56.04 9.00
CA VAL A 431 -8.31 55.06 9.72
C VAL A 431 -9.87 55.25 9.71
N PRO A 432 -10.74 54.20 9.83
CA PRO A 432 -10.88 52.91 9.13
C PRO A 432 -12.37 52.59 8.73
N THR A 433 -12.66 51.29 8.48
CA THR A 433 -13.95 50.54 8.51
C THR A 433 -14.78 50.29 7.23
N GLU A 434 -14.95 48.99 6.99
CA GLU A 434 -16.09 48.23 6.43
C GLU A 434 -16.58 48.39 4.98
N ARG A 435 -16.38 47.27 4.25
CA ARG A 435 -17.40 46.42 3.60
C ARG A 435 -18.23 46.97 2.44
N THR A 436 -18.30 46.12 1.40
CA THR A 436 -19.32 46.08 0.32
C THR A 436 -19.26 47.26 -0.67
N THR A 437 -19.35 47.15 -1.99
CA THR A 437 -19.98 46.21 -2.93
C THR A 437 -19.33 46.39 -4.31
N ARG A 438 -19.40 45.35 -5.16
CA ARG A 438 -19.33 45.44 -6.65
C ARG A 438 -20.31 46.53 -7.18
N PRO A 439 -20.13 47.14 -8.37
CA PRO A 439 -20.30 46.41 -9.65
C PRO A 439 -19.67 47.01 -10.95
N THR A 440 -19.70 46.19 -12.03
CA THR A 440 -19.99 46.54 -13.45
C THR A 440 -19.13 47.58 -14.19
N GLU A 441 -18.92 47.57 -15.50
CA GLU A 441 -19.18 46.70 -16.66
C GLU A 441 -18.63 47.50 -17.87
N ALA A 442 -18.08 46.77 -18.85
CA ALA A 442 -17.93 47.07 -20.28
C ALA A 442 -17.77 48.53 -20.80
N ALA A 443 -16.83 48.74 -21.72
CA ALA A 443 -17.00 48.42 -23.15
C ALA A 443 -15.94 49.12 -24.04
N ARG A 444 -15.42 48.34 -25.02
CA ARG A 444 -15.22 48.62 -26.46
C ARG A 444 -14.59 49.95 -26.90
N ALA A 445 -13.86 50.09 -28.00
CA ALA A 445 -13.18 49.25 -28.99
C ALA A 445 -12.70 50.22 -30.10
N ALA A 446 -11.79 49.75 -30.95
CA ALA A 446 -11.40 50.29 -32.26
C ALA A 446 -10.42 51.49 -32.21
N THR A 447 -9.42 51.62 -33.11
CA THR A 447 -9.48 51.47 -34.58
C THR A 447 -8.04 51.54 -35.16
N GLU A 448 -7.75 50.68 -36.17
CA GLU A 448 -6.90 50.89 -37.39
C GLU A 448 -5.44 51.44 -37.30
N ARG A 449 -4.49 51.22 -38.23
CA ARG A 449 -4.20 50.34 -39.39
C ARG A 449 -2.77 50.71 -39.85
N ALA A 450 -2.11 49.76 -40.55
CA ALA A 450 -1.02 49.92 -41.55
C ALA A 450 0.33 50.46 -41.03
N SER A 451 1.53 50.03 -41.45
CA SER A 451 2.13 49.48 -42.69
C SER A 451 3.61 49.16 -42.33
N GLY A 452 4.46 48.37 -42.99
CA GLY A 452 4.46 47.55 -44.21
C GLY A 452 5.89 46.99 -44.44
N THR A 453 5.98 45.83 -45.13
CA THR A 453 6.98 45.36 -46.15
C THR A 453 8.50 45.56 -45.95
N ALA A 454 9.47 44.70 -46.34
CA ALA A 454 9.67 43.44 -47.11
C ALA A 454 11.18 43.04 -46.94
N GLY A 455 11.75 41.87 -47.30
CA GLY A 455 11.28 40.68 -48.03
C GLY A 455 12.39 39.62 -48.30
N ALA A 456 11.93 38.50 -48.91
CA ALA A 456 12.54 37.47 -49.81
C ALA A 456 13.75 36.59 -49.33
N ALA A 457 13.89 35.29 -49.65
CA ALA A 457 13.38 34.49 -50.79
C ALA A 457 13.16 32.95 -50.52
N SER A 458 12.43 32.29 -51.45
CA SER A 458 11.87 30.90 -51.52
C SER A 458 12.71 29.94 -52.44
N PRO A 459 12.40 28.63 -52.78
CA PRO A 459 11.08 27.93 -52.84
C PRO A 459 10.94 26.40 -52.49
N ALA A 460 9.71 26.03 -52.04
CA ALA A 460 8.76 24.90 -52.34
C ALA A 460 9.21 23.41 -52.58
N PRO A 461 8.40 22.36 -52.22
CA PRO A 461 7.03 22.14 -52.74
C PRO A 461 5.91 21.76 -51.72
N GLU A 462 4.67 21.95 -52.18
CA GLU A 462 3.36 21.84 -51.50
C GLU A 462 2.90 20.43 -51.10
N GLN A 463 2.10 20.33 -50.03
CA GLN A 463 0.94 19.42 -49.88
C GLN A 463 -0.08 19.99 -48.85
N PRO A 464 -1.37 19.57 -48.89
CA PRO A 464 -2.54 20.46 -48.81
C PRO A 464 -3.06 20.78 -47.41
N ALA A 465 -3.66 21.97 -47.29
CA ALA A 465 -4.22 22.52 -46.05
C ALA A 465 -5.38 21.69 -45.47
N THR A 466 -5.13 21.01 -44.35
CA THR A 466 -6.17 20.55 -43.42
C THR A 466 -6.61 21.69 -42.51
N ARG A 467 -7.87 22.11 -42.67
CA ARG A 467 -8.55 23.09 -41.83
C ARG A 467 -8.58 22.60 -40.38
N ALA A 468 -7.71 23.12 -39.53
CA ALA A 468 -7.70 22.82 -38.10
C ALA A 468 -9.04 23.27 -37.49
N ARG A 469 -9.87 22.31 -37.08
CA ARG A 469 -11.00 22.58 -36.18
C ARG A 469 -10.39 23.00 -34.85
N THR A 470 -10.60 24.25 -34.48
CA THR A 470 -10.32 24.75 -33.13
C THR A 470 -11.01 23.84 -32.12
N ARG A 471 -10.20 23.12 -31.34
CA ARG A 471 -10.63 22.41 -30.13
C ARG A 471 -11.17 23.47 -29.15
N PRO A 472 -12.33 23.29 -28.51
CA PRO A 472 -12.71 24.16 -27.40
C PRO A 472 -11.68 23.97 -26.28
N SER A 473 -11.13 25.06 -25.78
CA SER A 473 -10.36 25.05 -24.52
C SER A 473 -11.24 24.46 -23.41
N PRO A 474 -10.69 23.68 -22.46
CA PRO A 474 -11.46 23.20 -21.32
C PRO A 474 -11.96 24.44 -20.57
N SER A 475 -13.29 24.58 -20.46
CA SER A 475 -13.84 25.59 -19.56
C SER A 475 -13.34 25.28 -18.15
N THR A 476 -13.02 26.31 -17.38
CA THR A 476 -12.92 26.30 -15.93
C THR A 476 -14.25 25.85 -15.33
N ALA A 477 -14.53 24.55 -15.40
CA ALA A 477 -15.65 23.90 -14.77
C ALA A 477 -15.30 23.72 -13.30
N ASP A 478 -16.28 23.93 -12.42
CA ASP A 478 -16.17 23.74 -10.99
C ASP A 478 -15.65 22.30 -10.68
N THR A 479 -14.38 22.21 -10.30
CA THR A 479 -13.67 20.97 -10.00
C THR A 479 -13.95 20.45 -8.59
N GLY A 480 -14.64 21.23 -7.74
CA GLY A 480 -14.92 20.87 -6.34
C GLY A 480 -16.23 20.11 -6.09
N GLY A 481 -17.03 19.84 -7.13
CA GLY A 481 -18.39 19.30 -6.99
C GLY A 481 -18.49 17.84 -6.49
N PRO A 482 -19.72 17.37 -6.17
CA PRO A 482 -19.97 16.01 -5.71
C PRO A 482 -19.60 14.91 -6.72
N ILE A 483 -19.36 13.70 -6.24
CA ILE A 483 -18.97 12.54 -7.05
C ILE A 483 -20.13 11.54 -7.13
N ALA A 484 -20.57 11.20 -8.33
CA ALA A 484 -21.60 10.21 -8.57
C ALA A 484 -21.02 8.79 -8.59
N ILE A 485 -21.70 7.87 -7.90
CA ILE A 485 -21.54 6.43 -8.07
C ILE A 485 -22.47 6.02 -9.21
N VAL A 486 -21.93 5.57 -10.33
CA VAL A 486 -22.69 5.21 -11.54
C VAL A 486 -22.74 3.71 -11.81
N GLY A 487 -21.86 2.92 -11.18
CA GLY A 487 -21.84 1.45 -11.27
C GLY A 487 -21.46 0.82 -9.93
N LEU A 488 -21.91 -0.42 -9.71
CA LEU A 488 -21.65 -1.22 -8.52
C LEU A 488 -21.55 -2.71 -8.89
N SER A 489 -20.51 -3.38 -8.41
CA SER A 489 -20.40 -4.84 -8.41
C SER A 489 -19.86 -5.32 -7.07
N VAL A 490 -20.39 -6.42 -6.55
CA VAL A 490 -19.96 -7.00 -5.27
C VAL A 490 -20.11 -8.51 -5.25
N ARG A 491 -19.21 -9.18 -4.51
CA ARG A 491 -19.35 -10.57 -4.06
C ARG A 491 -18.98 -10.64 -2.58
N PHE A 492 -19.89 -11.17 -1.78
CA PHE A 492 -19.72 -11.35 -0.34
C PHE A 492 -20.16 -12.77 0.08
N PRO A 493 -19.77 -13.25 1.28
CA PRO A 493 -20.18 -14.55 1.79
C PRO A 493 -21.69 -14.75 1.70
N GLY A 494 -22.13 -15.85 1.08
CA GLY A 494 -23.55 -16.15 0.83
C GLY A 494 -24.27 -15.23 -0.16
N ALA A 495 -23.54 -14.35 -0.86
CA ALA A 495 -24.08 -13.33 -1.76
C ALA A 495 -23.18 -13.14 -2.99
N PRO A 496 -23.45 -13.87 -4.11
CA PRO A 496 -22.62 -13.82 -5.31
C PRO A 496 -22.80 -12.54 -6.16
N ASP A 497 -23.75 -11.67 -5.81
CA ASP A 497 -24.01 -10.42 -6.52
C ASP A 497 -24.70 -9.40 -5.60
N ALA A 498 -24.84 -8.15 -6.07
CA ALA A 498 -25.45 -7.05 -5.32
C ALA A 498 -26.90 -7.30 -4.88
N ARG A 499 -27.69 -8.02 -5.70
CA ARG A 499 -29.09 -8.33 -5.37
C ARG A 499 -29.16 -9.37 -4.26
N ARG A 500 -28.37 -10.43 -4.36
CA ARG A 500 -28.29 -11.46 -3.31
C ARG A 500 -27.68 -10.92 -2.02
N TYR A 501 -26.78 -9.93 -2.13
CA TYR A 501 -26.30 -9.20 -0.97
C TYR A 501 -27.43 -8.41 -0.31
N TRP A 502 -28.24 -7.67 -1.07
CA TRP A 502 -29.42 -6.99 -0.52
C TRP A 502 -30.43 -7.97 0.12
N ASP A 503 -30.74 -9.08 -0.54
CA ASP A 503 -31.62 -10.14 0.00
C ASP A 503 -31.08 -10.68 1.35
N LEU A 504 -29.77 -10.91 1.43
CA LEU A 504 -29.08 -11.35 2.65
C LEU A 504 -29.21 -10.32 3.77
N LEU A 505 -29.00 -9.03 3.45
CA LEU A 505 -29.09 -7.93 4.41
C LEU A 505 -30.51 -7.72 4.92
N VAL A 506 -31.51 -7.58 4.06
CA VAL A 506 -32.90 -7.33 4.46
C VAL A 506 -33.48 -8.49 5.26
N SER A 507 -33.08 -9.73 4.93
CA SER A 507 -33.44 -10.92 5.68
C SER A 507 -32.59 -11.13 6.95
N ASN A 508 -31.66 -10.21 7.24
CA ASN A 508 -30.71 -10.25 8.35
C ASN A 508 -29.98 -11.61 8.51
N ARG A 509 -29.66 -12.27 7.39
CA ARG A 509 -29.01 -13.60 7.39
C ARG A 509 -27.52 -13.50 7.74
N VAL A 510 -26.96 -14.60 8.24
CA VAL A 510 -25.53 -14.73 8.59
C VAL A 510 -24.89 -15.72 7.64
N ALA A 511 -23.72 -15.34 7.13
CA ALA A 511 -22.86 -16.13 6.28
C ALA A 511 -21.49 -16.40 6.93
N ILE A 512 -21.41 -16.27 8.25
CA ILE A 512 -20.26 -16.73 9.05
C ILE A 512 -20.40 -18.24 9.30
N GLY A 513 -19.33 -18.98 9.07
CA GLY A 513 -19.24 -20.42 9.29
C GLY A 513 -17.82 -20.87 9.62
N GLU A 514 -17.60 -22.18 9.71
CA GLU A 514 -16.24 -22.73 9.84
C GLU A 514 -15.45 -22.53 8.53
N ILE A 515 -14.12 -22.50 8.62
CA ILE A 515 -13.24 -22.51 7.44
C ILE A 515 -13.58 -23.72 6.54
N PRO A 516 -13.92 -23.51 5.25
CA PRO A 516 -14.24 -24.59 4.35
C PRO A 516 -13.04 -25.49 4.06
N ALA A 517 -13.27 -26.80 3.95
CA ALA A 517 -12.23 -27.78 3.57
C ALA A 517 -11.63 -27.53 2.18
N SER A 518 -12.33 -26.78 1.31
CA SER A 518 -11.81 -26.32 0.02
C SER A 518 -10.67 -25.28 0.15
N ARG A 519 -10.46 -24.71 1.34
CA ARG A 519 -9.31 -23.86 1.69
C ARG A 519 -8.20 -24.68 2.33
N TRP A 520 -8.49 -25.24 3.50
CA TRP A 520 -7.64 -26.18 4.25
C TRP A 520 -8.49 -26.87 5.33
N ASP A 521 -8.03 -28.00 5.86
CA ASP A 521 -8.67 -28.59 7.05
C ASP A 521 -8.24 -27.80 8.30
N TRP A 522 -9.16 -27.00 8.84
CA TRP A 522 -8.86 -26.17 10.01
C TRP A 522 -8.47 -26.99 11.24
N ARG A 523 -8.84 -28.27 11.33
CA ARG A 523 -8.52 -29.13 12.48
C ARG A 523 -7.01 -29.33 12.64
N GLU A 524 -6.27 -29.32 11.53
CA GLU A 524 -4.79 -29.43 11.54
C GLU A 524 -4.13 -28.17 12.13
N TYR A 525 -4.75 -27.00 11.94
CA TYR A 525 -4.19 -25.69 12.27
C TYR A 525 -4.90 -25.03 13.46
N TYR A 526 -5.73 -25.76 14.21
CA TYR A 526 -6.51 -25.22 15.31
C TYR A 526 -6.02 -25.72 16.66
N THR A 527 -5.94 -24.81 17.62
CA THR A 527 -5.84 -25.14 19.04
C THR A 527 -6.48 -24.02 19.86
N PRO A 528 -7.34 -24.32 20.85
CA PRO A 528 -8.02 -23.29 21.63
C PRO A 528 -7.05 -22.40 22.42
N GLU A 529 -5.87 -22.93 22.78
CA GLU A 529 -4.85 -22.20 23.54
C GLU A 529 -3.45 -22.47 22.94
N PRO A 530 -3.05 -21.72 21.89
CA PRO A 530 -1.73 -21.88 21.28
C PRO A 530 -0.61 -21.51 22.27
N GLN A 531 0.39 -22.39 22.43
CA GLN A 531 1.55 -22.19 23.30
C GLN A 531 2.85 -22.55 22.56
N GLY A 532 3.97 -21.89 22.93
CA GLY A 532 5.27 -22.15 22.31
C GLY A 532 5.25 -21.96 20.79
N MET A 533 5.74 -22.95 20.04
CA MET A 533 5.77 -22.91 18.57
C MET A 533 4.38 -22.98 17.92
N ASP A 534 3.33 -23.41 18.64
CA ASP A 534 1.97 -23.42 18.10
C ASP A 534 1.44 -21.99 17.87
N VAL A 535 1.96 -20.99 18.58
CA VAL A 535 1.54 -19.58 18.43
C VAL A 535 1.71 -19.06 17.00
N VAL A 536 2.73 -19.55 16.28
CA VAL A 536 3.03 -19.13 14.90
C VAL A 536 2.56 -20.13 13.85
N ARG A 537 1.94 -21.25 14.26
CA ARG A 537 1.49 -22.34 13.36
C ARG A 537 -0.01 -22.61 13.42
N LYS A 538 -0.64 -22.34 14.56
CA LYS A 538 -2.04 -22.66 14.83
C LYS A 538 -2.81 -21.43 15.30
N SER A 539 -4.11 -21.48 15.08
CA SER A 539 -5.08 -20.45 15.45
C SER A 539 -6.05 -20.96 16.51
N HIS A 540 -6.47 -20.08 17.41
CA HIS A 540 -7.59 -20.34 18.35
C HIS A 540 -8.96 -20.06 17.75
N SER A 541 -9.01 -19.60 16.50
CA SER A 541 -10.23 -19.37 15.74
C SER A 541 -10.29 -20.26 14.49
N ARG A 542 -11.50 -20.67 14.15
CA ARG A 542 -11.85 -21.46 12.97
C ARG A 542 -13.04 -20.87 12.19
N TRP A 543 -13.46 -19.66 12.56
CA TRP A 543 -14.67 -19.03 12.04
C TRP A 543 -14.32 -17.96 11.00
N GLY A 544 -15.21 -17.74 10.04
CA GLY A 544 -15.09 -16.65 9.08
C GLY A 544 -16.27 -16.61 8.10
N GLY A 545 -16.41 -15.50 7.37
CA GLY A 545 -17.25 -15.43 6.18
C GLY A 545 -16.40 -15.66 4.94
N PHE A 546 -16.71 -16.69 4.15
CA PHE A 546 -15.90 -17.10 2.98
C PHE A 546 -16.65 -16.92 1.67
N LEU A 547 -15.94 -16.53 0.62
CA LEU A 547 -16.46 -16.51 -0.75
C LEU A 547 -16.51 -17.92 -1.34
N ASP A 548 -17.64 -18.21 -1.97
CA ASP A 548 -17.79 -19.32 -2.90
C ASP A 548 -17.08 -19.03 -4.22
N GLY A 549 -16.56 -20.07 -4.87
CA GLY A 549 -15.90 -19.96 -6.19
C GLY A 549 -14.72 -18.99 -6.17
N PHE A 550 -13.96 -18.94 -5.07
CA PHE A 550 -12.81 -18.05 -4.93
C PHE A 550 -11.68 -18.39 -5.91
N ASP A 551 -11.64 -19.62 -6.38
CA ASP A 551 -10.69 -20.12 -7.36
C ASP A 551 -11.23 -20.14 -8.79
N GLU A 552 -12.47 -19.70 -9.01
CA GLU A 552 -13.08 -19.65 -10.35
C GLU A 552 -12.66 -18.39 -11.14
N PHE A 553 -12.37 -18.55 -12.43
CA PHE A 553 -12.02 -17.46 -13.33
C PHE A 553 -12.30 -17.80 -14.80
N ASP A 554 -12.50 -16.80 -15.65
CA ASP A 554 -12.67 -16.97 -17.10
C ASP A 554 -11.39 -16.57 -17.85
N ALA A 555 -10.42 -17.49 -17.88
CA ALA A 555 -9.11 -17.27 -18.49
C ALA A 555 -9.19 -16.88 -19.98
N GLY A 556 -10.02 -17.61 -20.74
CA GLY A 556 -10.22 -17.40 -22.16
C GLY A 556 -10.85 -16.04 -22.46
N PHE A 557 -11.68 -15.51 -21.55
CA PHE A 557 -12.20 -14.16 -21.66
C PHE A 557 -11.10 -13.09 -21.55
N PHE A 558 -10.22 -13.20 -20.57
CA PHE A 558 -9.15 -12.20 -20.39
C PHE A 558 -7.90 -12.45 -21.23
N GLY A 559 -7.88 -13.54 -22.02
CA GLY A 559 -6.75 -13.88 -22.87
C GLY A 559 -5.53 -14.36 -22.08
N MET A 560 -5.76 -14.90 -20.87
CA MET A 560 -4.73 -15.41 -19.99
C MET A 560 -4.56 -16.91 -20.21
N THR A 561 -3.32 -17.40 -20.15
CA THR A 561 -3.05 -18.84 -20.22
C THR A 561 -3.38 -19.53 -18.90
N GLU A 562 -3.65 -20.84 -18.92
CA GLU A 562 -3.91 -21.60 -17.69
C GLU A 562 -2.74 -21.48 -16.70
N GLN A 563 -1.49 -21.59 -17.17
CA GLN A 563 -0.30 -21.44 -16.34
C GLN A 563 -0.23 -20.04 -15.71
N GLU A 564 -0.56 -18.99 -16.45
CA GLU A 564 -0.61 -17.63 -15.92
C GLU A 564 -1.67 -17.49 -14.82
N VAL A 565 -2.89 -18.00 -15.07
CA VAL A 565 -4.01 -17.91 -14.12
C VAL A 565 -3.73 -18.69 -12.84
N ARG A 566 -3.06 -19.86 -12.92
CA ARG A 566 -2.63 -20.64 -11.75
C ARG A 566 -1.56 -19.95 -10.91
N ASN A 567 -0.73 -19.11 -11.52
CA ASN A 567 0.27 -18.30 -10.81
C ASN A 567 -0.26 -16.91 -10.37
N THR A 568 -1.50 -16.57 -10.74
CA THR A 568 -2.10 -15.27 -10.41
C THR A 568 -2.95 -15.38 -9.16
N ASP A 569 -2.67 -14.54 -8.17
CA ASP A 569 -3.44 -14.47 -6.93
C ASP A 569 -4.95 -14.32 -7.23
N PRO A 570 -5.81 -15.18 -6.64
CA PRO A 570 -7.26 -15.10 -6.76
C PRO A 570 -7.87 -13.71 -6.52
N GLN A 571 -7.27 -12.91 -5.63
CA GLN A 571 -7.70 -11.54 -5.38
C GLN A 571 -7.63 -10.69 -6.65
N GLN A 572 -6.58 -10.85 -7.47
CA GLN A 572 -6.45 -10.14 -8.74
C GLN A 572 -7.46 -10.60 -9.78
N ARG A 573 -7.70 -11.91 -9.84
CA ARG A 573 -8.62 -12.54 -10.81
C ARG A 573 -10.05 -12.08 -10.58
N ILE A 574 -10.50 -12.18 -9.33
CA ILE A 574 -11.85 -11.76 -8.95
C ILE A 574 -12.00 -10.25 -9.12
N PHE A 575 -11.03 -9.45 -8.68
CA PHE A 575 -11.09 -7.99 -8.82
C PHE A 575 -11.22 -7.56 -10.28
N LEU A 576 -10.50 -8.21 -11.21
CA LEU A 576 -10.61 -7.97 -12.65
C LEU A 576 -12.03 -8.25 -13.19
N GLN A 577 -12.63 -9.37 -12.82
CA GLN A 577 -14.02 -9.68 -13.19
C GLN A 577 -15.00 -8.67 -12.60
N GLU A 578 -14.83 -8.26 -11.35
CA GLU A 578 -15.72 -7.29 -10.71
C GLU A 578 -15.58 -5.88 -11.30
N CYS A 579 -14.38 -5.47 -11.74
CA CYS A 579 -14.19 -4.23 -12.50
C CYS A 579 -14.92 -4.26 -13.85
N TRP A 580 -14.87 -5.39 -14.55
CA TRP A 580 -15.66 -5.57 -15.78
C TRP A 580 -17.16 -5.45 -15.49
N THR A 581 -17.64 -6.18 -14.49
CA THR A 581 -19.05 -6.22 -14.09
C THR A 581 -19.54 -4.84 -13.67
N ALA A 582 -18.75 -4.06 -12.92
CA ALA A 582 -19.11 -2.71 -12.49
C ALA A 582 -19.24 -1.72 -13.66
N LEU A 583 -18.42 -1.85 -14.71
CA LEU A 583 -18.55 -1.04 -15.93
C LEU A 583 -19.82 -1.40 -16.72
N GLU A 584 -20.10 -2.69 -16.88
CA GLU A 584 -21.34 -3.13 -17.51
C GLU A 584 -22.57 -2.70 -16.71
N ASP A 585 -22.49 -2.76 -15.38
CA ASP A 585 -23.51 -2.24 -14.48
C ASP A 585 -23.73 -0.73 -14.67
N ALA A 586 -22.65 0.05 -14.84
CA ALA A 586 -22.73 1.47 -15.18
C ALA A 586 -23.26 1.75 -16.60
N GLY A 587 -23.45 0.72 -17.42
CA GLY A 587 -23.87 0.85 -18.81
C GLY A 587 -22.76 1.35 -19.74
N TYR A 588 -21.51 1.04 -19.41
CA TYR A 588 -20.34 1.29 -20.24
C TYR A 588 -19.75 -0.02 -20.75
N SER A 589 -19.55 -0.12 -22.07
CA SER A 589 -18.74 -1.19 -22.62
C SER A 589 -17.27 -0.94 -22.26
N PRO A 590 -16.56 -1.89 -21.62
CA PRO A 590 -15.20 -1.65 -21.12
C PRO A 590 -14.22 -1.17 -22.20
N HIS A 591 -14.17 -1.85 -23.35
CA HIS A 591 -13.36 -1.42 -24.50
C HIS A 591 -14.05 -0.37 -25.40
N GLY A 592 -15.33 -0.09 -25.15
CA GLY A 592 -16.13 0.87 -25.92
C GLY A 592 -16.18 2.28 -25.32
N LEU A 593 -15.38 2.55 -24.28
CA LEU A 593 -15.22 3.88 -23.71
C LEU A 593 -14.71 4.88 -24.75
N ASP A 594 -15.10 6.14 -24.61
CA ASP A 594 -14.50 7.22 -25.42
C ASP A 594 -12.98 7.23 -25.18
N PRO A 595 -12.14 7.35 -26.23
CA PRO A 595 -10.69 7.27 -26.07
C PRO A 595 -10.10 8.25 -25.06
N ALA A 596 -10.68 9.45 -24.93
CA ALA A 596 -10.22 10.44 -23.95
C ALA A 596 -10.65 10.09 -22.52
N VAL A 597 -11.87 9.55 -22.35
CA VAL A 597 -12.33 9.04 -21.04
C VAL A 597 -11.45 7.87 -20.62
N ARG A 598 -11.25 6.91 -21.53
CA ARG A 598 -10.42 5.72 -21.31
C ARG A 598 -8.99 6.05 -20.91
N ALA A 599 -8.35 6.99 -21.61
CA ALA A 599 -7.01 7.48 -21.28
C ALA A 599 -6.95 8.21 -19.92
N ALA A 600 -8.09 8.59 -19.34
CA ALA A 600 -8.21 9.28 -18.07
C ALA A 600 -9.13 8.52 -17.08
N THR A 601 -9.24 7.19 -17.21
CA THR A 601 -9.93 6.34 -16.24
C THR A 601 -8.90 5.77 -15.27
N GLY A 602 -9.04 6.07 -13.98
CA GLY A 602 -8.16 5.52 -12.93
C GLY A 602 -8.71 4.23 -12.30
N VAL A 603 -7.84 3.50 -11.60
CA VAL A 603 -8.13 2.28 -10.82
C VAL A 603 -7.52 2.43 -9.43
N PHE A 604 -8.35 2.29 -8.39
CA PHE A 604 -7.96 2.43 -6.99
C PHE A 604 -8.49 1.23 -6.20
N ALA A 605 -7.64 0.52 -5.47
CA ALA A 605 -8.08 -0.70 -4.80
C ALA A 605 -7.46 -0.88 -3.42
N GLY A 606 -8.33 -1.11 -2.43
CA GLY A 606 -7.91 -1.58 -1.11
C GLY A 606 -7.53 -3.07 -1.14
N ALA A 607 -6.30 -3.40 -0.76
CA ALA A 607 -5.87 -4.78 -0.54
C ALA A 607 -4.76 -4.82 0.52
N SER A 608 -4.81 -5.80 1.41
CA SER A 608 -3.83 -5.95 2.49
C SER A 608 -3.42 -7.40 2.76
N LYS A 609 -4.10 -8.39 2.16
CA LYS A 609 -3.84 -9.81 2.46
C LYS A 609 -2.88 -10.47 1.50
N LEU A 610 -1.85 -11.06 2.11
CA LEU A 610 -0.94 -12.02 1.52
C LEU A 610 -1.39 -13.44 1.88
N GLY A 611 -0.72 -14.45 1.32
CA GLY A 611 -0.93 -15.85 1.66
C GLY A 611 -0.89 -16.75 0.44
N PHE A 612 -1.26 -16.24 -0.74
CA PHE A 612 -1.14 -17.00 -1.98
C PHE A 612 0.34 -17.28 -2.33
N ASP A 613 1.20 -16.29 -2.14
CA ASP A 613 2.67 -16.35 -2.27
C ASP A 613 3.34 -17.44 -1.41
N ARG A 614 2.63 -17.95 -0.39
CA ARG A 614 3.13 -19.01 0.51
C ARG A 614 2.83 -20.42 0.00
N LEU A 615 2.04 -20.56 -1.06
CA LEU A 615 1.69 -21.83 -1.69
C LEU A 615 2.83 -22.27 -2.64
N GLY A 616 3.98 -22.64 -2.09
CA GLY A 616 5.26 -22.83 -2.81
C GLY A 616 5.33 -23.91 -3.92
N PRO A 617 6.55 -24.18 -4.46
CA PRO A 617 6.78 -25.04 -5.64
C PRO A 617 6.31 -26.49 -5.51
N ASP A 618 6.27 -27.03 -4.29
CA ASP A 618 5.87 -28.42 -4.01
C ASP A 618 4.41 -28.72 -4.42
N ARG A 619 3.61 -27.70 -4.74
CA ARG A 619 2.24 -27.82 -5.25
C ARG A 619 2.08 -27.61 -6.76
N GLY A 620 3.17 -27.55 -7.52
CA GLY A 620 3.12 -27.46 -8.99
C GLY A 620 2.90 -26.05 -9.55
N VAL A 621 3.22 -25.03 -8.76
CA VAL A 621 3.16 -23.61 -9.13
C VAL A 621 4.58 -23.05 -9.08
N ASP A 622 5.10 -22.61 -10.24
CA ASP A 622 6.51 -22.24 -10.38
C ASP A 622 6.87 -21.02 -9.51
N LEU A 623 5.96 -20.04 -9.41
CA LEU A 623 6.14 -18.76 -8.70
C LEU A 623 4.78 -18.17 -8.28
N PRO A 624 4.11 -18.67 -7.22
CA PRO A 624 2.94 -17.99 -6.67
C PRO A 624 3.34 -16.58 -6.23
N ARG A 625 2.64 -15.55 -6.73
CA ARG A 625 2.97 -14.16 -6.36
C ARG A 625 1.72 -13.36 -6.03
N THR A 626 1.77 -12.68 -4.90
CA THR A 626 0.83 -11.62 -4.52
C THR A 626 1.54 -10.28 -4.71
N SER A 627 0.98 -9.43 -5.57
CA SER A 627 1.39 -8.04 -5.76
C SER A 627 0.13 -7.18 -5.84
N PHE A 628 -0.01 -6.22 -4.93
CA PHE A 628 -1.15 -5.30 -4.95
C PHE A 628 -1.04 -4.31 -6.12
N GLY A 629 0.17 -3.94 -6.54
CA GLY A 629 0.38 -3.16 -7.76
C GLY A 629 -0.10 -3.91 -8.99
N ASP A 630 0.24 -5.21 -9.11
CA ASP A 630 -0.20 -6.03 -10.23
C ASP A 630 -1.72 -6.16 -10.27
N MET A 631 -2.40 -6.18 -9.12
CA MET A 631 -3.86 -6.24 -9.05
C MET A 631 -4.54 -5.09 -9.81
N VAL A 632 -4.14 -3.84 -9.54
CA VAL A 632 -4.73 -2.65 -10.20
C VAL A 632 -4.19 -2.46 -11.61
N ASN A 633 -2.91 -2.78 -11.83
CA ASN A 633 -2.26 -2.67 -13.13
C ASN A 633 -2.80 -3.70 -14.13
N ARG A 634 -3.19 -4.90 -13.67
CA ARG A 634 -3.82 -5.92 -14.49
C ARG A 634 -5.20 -5.48 -14.99
N VAL A 635 -6.00 -4.80 -14.16
CA VAL A 635 -7.25 -4.15 -14.60
C VAL A 635 -6.96 -3.10 -15.66
N SER A 636 -5.99 -2.23 -15.39
CA SER A 636 -5.62 -1.15 -16.31
C SER A 636 -5.13 -1.70 -17.66
N TYR A 637 -4.33 -2.77 -17.63
CA TYR A 637 -3.82 -3.47 -18.81
C TYR A 637 -4.93 -4.13 -19.62
N HIS A 638 -5.77 -4.97 -19.00
CA HIS A 638 -6.80 -5.71 -19.73
C HIS A 638 -7.91 -4.81 -20.28
N LEU A 639 -8.18 -3.68 -19.62
CA LEU A 639 -9.23 -2.73 -20.03
C LEU A 639 -8.67 -1.51 -20.81
N ASP A 640 -7.35 -1.45 -21.04
CA ASP A 640 -6.65 -0.37 -21.74
C ASP A 640 -6.93 1.03 -21.12
N LEU A 641 -6.81 1.14 -19.78
CA LEU A 641 -7.08 2.36 -19.02
C LEU A 641 -5.79 3.14 -18.74
N GLY A 642 -5.82 4.46 -18.97
CA GLY A 642 -4.63 5.31 -18.89
C GLY A 642 -4.52 6.24 -17.67
N GLY A 643 -5.50 6.21 -16.75
CA GLY A 643 -5.47 7.02 -15.54
C GLY A 643 -4.62 6.41 -14.41
N PRO A 644 -4.64 7.02 -13.21
CA PRO A 644 -3.87 6.54 -12.06
C PRO A 644 -4.26 5.12 -11.68
N SER A 645 -3.27 4.26 -11.42
CA SER A 645 -3.50 2.87 -11.00
C SER A 645 -2.80 2.62 -9.67
N LYS A 646 -3.55 2.67 -8.56
CA LYS A 646 -2.99 2.79 -7.21
C LYS A 646 -3.57 1.71 -6.27
N PRO A 647 -2.75 0.77 -5.77
CA PRO A 647 -3.15 -0.02 -4.61
C PRO A 647 -3.09 0.83 -3.34
N VAL A 648 -3.95 0.53 -2.38
CA VAL A 648 -4.00 1.20 -1.08
C VAL A 648 -4.02 0.14 0.02
N ASP A 649 -3.06 0.21 0.94
CA ASP A 649 -3.06 -0.59 2.16
C ASP A 649 -3.00 0.31 3.39
N THR A 650 -4.16 0.45 4.03
CA THR A 650 -4.31 1.06 5.35
C THR A 650 -5.02 0.10 6.30
N ALA A 651 -4.74 -1.20 6.15
CA ALA A 651 -5.43 -2.30 6.83
C ALA A 651 -6.96 -2.25 6.61
N CYS A 652 -7.76 -2.22 7.67
CA CYS A 652 -9.22 -2.35 7.60
C CYS A 652 -9.93 -1.13 6.99
N SER A 653 -9.25 0.01 6.83
CA SER A 653 -9.81 1.22 6.19
C SER A 653 -9.46 1.34 4.71
N SER A 654 -8.71 0.38 4.13
CA SER A 654 -8.12 0.47 2.78
C SER A 654 -9.12 0.85 1.69
N ALA A 655 -10.27 0.18 1.62
CA ALA A 655 -11.30 0.49 0.62
C ALA A 655 -11.86 1.92 0.71
N LEU A 656 -12.05 2.47 1.92
CA LEU A 656 -12.56 3.84 2.08
C LEU A 656 -11.47 4.88 1.82
N VAL A 657 -10.20 4.55 2.10
CA VAL A 657 -9.07 5.41 1.71
C VAL A 657 -8.91 5.39 0.18
N ALA A 658 -8.99 4.23 -0.48
CA ALA A 658 -9.00 4.14 -1.94
C ALA A 658 -10.14 4.97 -2.57
N LEU A 659 -11.32 4.97 -1.94
CA LEU A 659 -12.43 5.83 -2.32
C LEU A 659 -12.13 7.32 -2.12
N HIS A 660 -11.49 7.70 -1.01
CA HIS A 660 -11.04 9.07 -0.79
C HIS A 660 -10.04 9.53 -1.86
N GLU A 661 -9.01 8.73 -2.13
CA GLU A 661 -7.99 9.03 -3.14
C GLU A 661 -8.59 9.18 -4.55
N ALA A 662 -9.55 8.32 -4.90
CA ALA A 662 -10.25 8.42 -6.18
C ALA A 662 -11.14 9.66 -6.28
N VAL A 663 -11.82 10.04 -5.19
CA VAL A 663 -12.62 11.27 -5.12
C VAL A 663 -11.72 12.50 -5.31
N GLU A 664 -10.57 12.54 -4.65
CA GLU A 664 -9.61 13.65 -4.80
C GLU A 664 -8.95 13.65 -6.19
N SER A 665 -8.69 12.48 -6.79
CA SER A 665 -8.20 12.36 -8.17
C SER A 665 -9.22 12.86 -9.21
N LEU A 666 -10.51 12.60 -8.98
CA LEU A 666 -11.60 13.13 -9.84
C LEU A 666 -11.79 14.64 -9.66
N ARG A 667 -11.64 15.15 -8.44
CA ARG A 667 -11.73 16.59 -8.13
C ARG A 667 -10.57 17.37 -8.72
N SER A 668 -9.34 16.90 -8.52
CA SER A 668 -8.14 17.54 -9.09
C SER A 668 -8.08 17.46 -10.62
N GLY A 669 -8.84 16.55 -11.23
CA GLY A 669 -8.84 16.32 -12.68
C GLY A 669 -7.73 15.38 -13.16
N GLU A 670 -7.02 14.70 -12.25
CA GLU A 670 -6.08 13.62 -12.57
C GLU A 670 -6.77 12.49 -13.35
N CYS A 671 -8.06 12.26 -13.08
CA CYS A 671 -8.92 11.38 -13.88
C CYS A 671 -10.33 11.97 -14.12
N THR A 672 -11.07 11.35 -15.03
CA THR A 672 -12.45 11.73 -15.38
C THR A 672 -13.48 10.65 -15.02
N MET A 673 -13.00 9.42 -14.82
CA MET A 673 -13.73 8.27 -14.32
C MET A 673 -12.77 7.48 -13.44
N ALA A 674 -13.28 6.80 -12.41
CA ALA A 674 -12.47 5.93 -11.58
C ALA A 674 -13.21 4.62 -11.26
N LEU A 675 -12.50 3.49 -11.39
CA LEU A 675 -12.87 2.22 -10.80
C LEU A 675 -12.27 2.17 -9.40
N VAL A 676 -13.11 1.98 -8.39
CA VAL A 676 -12.67 1.96 -6.99
C VAL A 676 -13.19 0.71 -6.33
N GLY A 677 -12.35 -0.02 -5.62
CA GLY A 677 -12.83 -1.17 -4.88
C GLY A 677 -11.95 -1.61 -3.73
N GLY A 678 -12.21 -2.82 -3.26
CA GLY A 678 -11.37 -3.49 -2.29
C GLY A 678 -11.65 -4.99 -2.29
N VAL A 679 -10.62 -5.78 -2.03
CA VAL A 679 -10.67 -7.25 -2.04
C VAL A 679 -9.95 -7.82 -0.82
N ASN A 680 -10.49 -8.89 -0.26
CA ASN A 680 -9.89 -9.60 0.87
C ASN A 680 -10.20 -11.11 0.75
N LEU A 681 -9.15 -11.94 0.77
CA LEU A 681 -9.25 -13.40 0.79
C LEU A 681 -8.26 -14.01 1.80
N TYR A 682 -8.67 -15.11 2.44
CA TYR A 682 -7.83 -15.95 3.28
C TYR A 682 -7.45 -17.22 2.52
N LEU A 683 -6.22 -17.23 1.99
CA LEU A 683 -5.75 -18.26 1.06
C LEU A 683 -4.77 -19.26 1.70
N HIS A 684 -4.29 -18.99 2.91
CA HIS A 684 -3.34 -19.86 3.61
C HIS A 684 -3.56 -19.85 5.14
N PRO A 685 -3.46 -21.00 5.84
CA PRO A 685 -3.75 -21.11 7.28
C PRO A 685 -2.89 -20.23 8.18
N SER A 686 -1.66 -19.91 7.77
CA SER A 686 -0.77 -19.03 8.52
C SER A 686 -1.37 -17.65 8.78
N THR A 687 -2.27 -17.16 7.91
CA THR A 687 -2.94 -15.87 8.11
C THR A 687 -3.80 -15.88 9.36
N TYR A 688 -4.48 -16.99 9.65
CA TYR A 688 -5.23 -17.19 10.89
C TYR A 688 -4.29 -17.34 12.09
N ALA A 689 -3.17 -18.05 11.94
CA ALA A 689 -2.16 -18.18 13.00
C ALA A 689 -1.56 -16.81 13.39
N GLU A 690 -1.19 -15.98 12.40
CA GLU A 690 -0.62 -14.65 12.62
C GLU A 690 -1.60 -13.71 13.34
N LEU A 691 -2.86 -13.66 12.88
CA LEU A 691 -3.91 -12.88 13.54
C LEU A 691 -4.23 -13.42 14.94
N GLY A 692 -4.13 -14.74 15.13
CA GLY A 692 -4.28 -15.40 16.42
C GLY A 692 -3.14 -15.06 17.39
N ALA A 693 -1.89 -15.00 16.91
CA ALA A 693 -0.69 -14.68 17.68
C ALA A 693 -0.77 -13.27 18.31
N VAL A 694 -1.33 -12.31 17.58
CA VAL A 694 -1.57 -10.94 18.07
C VAL A 694 -2.91 -10.76 18.77
N LYS A 695 -3.62 -11.86 19.08
CA LYS A 695 -4.91 -11.89 19.80
C LYS A 695 -6.01 -11.03 19.15
N MET A 696 -6.02 -10.96 17.83
CA MET A 696 -7.01 -10.17 17.09
C MET A 696 -8.28 -10.97 16.75
N LEU A 697 -8.19 -12.31 16.66
CA LEU A 697 -9.31 -13.16 16.27
C LEU A 697 -10.25 -13.50 17.43
N SER A 698 -11.56 -13.46 17.16
CA SER A 698 -12.60 -14.05 18.00
C SER A 698 -12.59 -15.57 17.90
N ASN A 699 -12.85 -16.26 19.02
CA ASN A 699 -13.11 -17.70 19.04
C ASN A 699 -14.61 -18.05 18.94
N LEU A 700 -15.48 -17.03 18.89
CA LEU A 700 -16.93 -17.20 18.81
C LEU A 700 -17.39 -17.38 17.36
N PRO A 701 -18.48 -18.14 17.13
CA PRO A 701 -19.09 -18.30 15.81
C PRO A 701 -19.83 -17.04 15.32
N GLU A 702 -19.87 -15.98 16.13
CA GLU A 702 -20.59 -14.76 15.86
C GLU A 702 -19.73 -13.52 16.15
N CYS A 703 -20.11 -12.41 15.53
CA CYS A 703 -19.54 -11.08 15.75
C CYS A 703 -20.53 -10.29 16.63
N PRO A 704 -20.30 -10.19 17.96
CA PRO A 704 -21.22 -9.54 18.91
C PRO A 704 -21.11 -8.01 18.84
N ALA A 705 -21.34 -7.44 17.66
CA ALA A 705 -21.31 -5.99 17.43
C ALA A 705 -22.25 -5.26 18.40
N PHE A 706 -21.76 -4.18 19.01
CA PHE A 706 -22.45 -3.38 20.04
C PHE A 706 -22.71 -4.13 21.37
N GLY A 707 -22.38 -5.42 21.46
CA GLY A 707 -22.70 -6.27 22.60
C GLY A 707 -21.53 -6.48 23.55
N ILE A 708 -21.82 -7.09 24.70
CA ILE A 708 -20.81 -7.62 25.62
C ILE A 708 -20.21 -8.93 25.11
N GLY A 709 -19.03 -9.31 25.62
CA GLY A 709 -18.44 -10.64 25.38
C GLY A 709 -17.69 -10.77 24.06
N GLY A 710 -17.57 -9.68 23.31
CA GLY A 710 -16.73 -9.59 22.14
C GLY A 710 -15.23 -9.66 22.46
N ASN A 711 -14.56 -10.69 21.93
CA ASN A 711 -13.15 -10.98 22.25
C ASN A 711 -12.20 -10.93 21.05
N GLY A 712 -12.64 -10.32 19.95
CA GLY A 712 -11.86 -10.16 18.72
C GLY A 712 -12.77 -10.06 17.51
N ILE A 713 -12.18 -10.01 16.32
CA ILE A 713 -12.93 -9.99 15.06
C ILE A 713 -13.18 -11.41 14.55
N VAL A 714 -14.30 -11.60 13.87
CA VAL A 714 -14.50 -12.76 12.99
C VAL A 714 -14.06 -12.36 11.58
N PRO A 715 -13.03 -13.00 10.99
CA PRO A 715 -12.58 -12.75 9.62
C PRO A 715 -13.69 -12.79 8.57
N GLY A 716 -13.59 -11.98 7.53
CA GLY A 716 -14.50 -11.98 6.40
C GLY A 716 -13.78 -11.78 5.07
N GLU A 717 -14.28 -12.43 4.04
CA GLU A 717 -13.84 -12.25 2.67
C GLU A 717 -14.81 -11.39 1.89
N GLY A 718 -14.35 -10.86 0.77
CA GLY A 718 -15.23 -10.11 -0.10
C GLY A 718 -14.51 -9.29 -1.14
N VAL A 719 -15.27 -8.88 -2.14
CA VAL A 719 -14.86 -7.91 -3.14
C VAL A 719 -16.02 -6.96 -3.40
N GLY A 720 -15.71 -5.69 -3.57
CA GLY A 720 -16.65 -4.72 -4.11
C GLY A 720 -15.95 -3.69 -4.97
N VAL A 721 -16.64 -3.24 -6.02
CA VAL A 721 -16.16 -2.25 -6.98
C VAL A 721 -17.29 -1.26 -7.29
N VAL A 722 -16.97 0.01 -7.32
CA VAL A 722 -17.83 1.10 -7.79
C VAL A 722 -17.18 1.84 -8.95
N VAL A 723 -18.01 2.37 -9.85
CA VAL A 723 -17.58 3.28 -10.91
C VAL A 723 -17.97 4.70 -10.51
N LEU A 724 -16.98 5.60 -10.48
CA LEU A 724 -17.14 6.98 -10.04
C LEU A 724 -16.92 7.96 -11.19
N LYS A 725 -17.71 9.04 -11.18
CA LYS A 725 -17.54 10.21 -12.04
C LYS A 725 -17.91 11.46 -11.27
N ARG A 726 -17.44 12.64 -11.69
CA ARG A 726 -18.03 13.89 -11.19
C ARG A 726 -19.53 13.90 -11.51
N LEU A 727 -20.37 14.36 -10.59
CA LEU A 727 -21.82 14.34 -10.77
C LEU A 727 -22.25 15.10 -12.04
N ALA A 728 -21.61 16.24 -12.32
CA ALA A 728 -21.85 17.02 -13.54
C ALA A 728 -21.54 16.21 -14.82
N ASP A 729 -20.48 15.41 -14.81
CA ASP A 729 -20.11 14.54 -15.94
C ASP A 729 -21.09 13.38 -16.09
N ALA A 730 -21.52 12.78 -14.98
CA ALA A 730 -22.54 11.74 -14.98
C ALA A 730 -23.89 12.24 -15.54
N GLN A 731 -24.30 13.45 -15.15
CA GLN A 731 -25.52 14.10 -15.65
C GLN A 731 -25.40 14.44 -17.14
N ARG A 732 -24.27 15.03 -17.57
CA ARG A 732 -23.99 15.32 -18.98
C ARG A 732 -24.06 14.06 -19.83
N ASP A 733 -23.47 12.97 -19.34
CA ASP A 733 -23.36 11.72 -20.08
C ASP A 733 -24.62 10.85 -19.96
N ARG A 734 -25.61 11.30 -19.19
CA ARG A 734 -26.91 10.64 -18.94
C ARG A 734 -26.72 9.26 -18.31
N ASP A 735 -25.85 9.20 -17.31
CA ASP A 735 -25.61 8.00 -16.51
C ASP A 735 -26.73 7.78 -15.50
N HIS A 736 -26.94 6.51 -15.12
CA HIS A 736 -27.74 6.20 -13.94
C HIS A 736 -26.90 6.48 -12.69
N VAL A 737 -27.25 7.50 -11.93
CA VAL A 737 -26.61 7.77 -10.63
C VAL A 737 -27.28 6.89 -9.58
N ARG A 738 -26.49 6.04 -8.92
CA ARG A 738 -26.94 5.16 -7.83
C ARG A 738 -27.00 5.91 -6.50
N ALA A 739 -25.96 6.68 -6.23
CA ALA A 739 -25.81 7.54 -5.06
C ALA A 739 -24.74 8.60 -5.32
N VAL A 740 -24.60 9.57 -4.42
CA VAL A 740 -23.64 10.66 -4.55
C VAL A 740 -22.75 10.70 -3.30
N VAL A 741 -21.44 10.67 -3.49
CA VAL A 741 -20.45 10.98 -2.45
C VAL A 741 -20.30 12.49 -2.37
N LEU A 742 -20.71 13.07 -1.23
CA LEU A 742 -20.66 14.52 -0.99
C LEU A 742 -19.29 14.94 -0.45
N GLY A 743 -18.71 14.13 0.45
CA GLY A 743 -17.43 14.41 1.05
C GLY A 743 -16.81 13.20 1.71
N SER A 744 -15.49 13.20 1.84
CA SER A 744 -14.72 12.18 2.50
C SER A 744 -13.53 12.78 3.25
N ALA A 745 -13.05 12.07 4.27
CA ALA A 745 -11.87 12.46 5.02
C ALA A 745 -11.10 11.26 5.54
N VAL A 746 -9.79 11.43 5.66
CA VAL A 746 -8.85 10.47 6.23
C VAL A 746 -8.00 11.18 7.29
N ASN A 747 -7.72 10.51 8.41
CA ASN A 747 -6.72 10.96 9.39
C ASN A 747 -6.07 9.75 10.09
N HIS A 748 -5.24 10.01 11.11
CA HIS A 748 -4.60 8.98 11.92
C HIS A 748 -4.88 9.17 13.41
N ASN A 749 -4.93 8.07 14.17
CA ASN A 749 -5.09 8.08 15.62
C ASN A 749 -3.97 8.83 16.37
N GLY A 750 -2.82 9.02 15.71
CA GLY A 750 -1.62 9.60 16.32
C GLY A 750 -1.06 8.69 17.42
N ARG A 751 -0.47 9.29 18.47
CA ARG A 751 -0.02 8.52 19.62
C ARG A 751 -1.20 8.12 20.51
N THR A 752 -1.34 6.82 20.72
CA THR A 752 -2.29 6.19 21.67
C THR A 752 -1.54 5.29 22.66
N VAL A 753 -2.25 4.63 23.58
CA VAL A 753 -1.65 3.77 24.61
C VAL A 753 -1.04 2.47 24.06
N GLY A 754 -1.42 2.08 22.84
CA GLY A 754 -0.87 0.93 22.13
C GLY A 754 -1.12 1.10 20.64
N PHE A 755 -0.30 0.46 19.80
CA PHE A 755 -0.33 0.62 18.34
C PHE A 755 -1.73 0.49 17.73
N THR A 756 -2.49 -0.51 18.18
CA THR A 756 -3.85 -0.79 17.68
C THR A 756 -4.98 -0.12 18.48
N SER A 757 -4.63 0.70 19.48
CA SER A 757 -5.63 1.34 20.33
C SER A 757 -6.35 2.46 19.59
N PRO A 758 -7.70 2.48 19.58
CA PRO A 758 -8.48 3.52 18.91
C PRO A 758 -8.39 4.86 19.65
N ASN A 759 -8.75 5.95 18.97
CA ASN A 759 -8.79 7.29 19.55
C ASN A 759 -10.15 7.97 19.25
N PRO A 760 -11.06 8.10 20.23
CA PRO A 760 -12.41 8.64 19.99
C PRO A 760 -12.37 10.07 19.45
N ARG A 761 -11.42 10.89 19.92
CA ARG A 761 -11.27 12.27 19.45
C ARG A 761 -10.89 12.32 17.98
N ARG A 762 -9.95 11.47 17.53
CA ARG A 762 -9.53 11.42 16.12
C ARG A 762 -10.64 10.86 15.22
N GLN A 763 -11.44 9.93 15.72
CA GLN A 763 -12.63 9.44 15.03
C GLN A 763 -13.69 10.54 14.87
N ALA A 764 -13.97 11.31 15.93
CA ALA A 764 -14.88 12.46 15.83
C ALA A 764 -14.35 13.54 14.87
N GLU A 765 -13.04 13.80 14.88
CA GLU A 765 -12.38 14.75 13.98
C GLU A 765 -12.50 14.34 12.49
N VAL A 766 -12.34 13.05 12.15
CA VAL A 766 -12.48 12.59 10.76
C VAL A 766 -13.93 12.65 10.28
N ILE A 767 -14.90 12.26 11.13
CA ILE A 767 -16.33 12.39 10.82
C ILE A 767 -16.68 13.86 10.57
N GLY A 768 -16.29 14.75 11.49
CA GLY A 768 -16.52 16.19 11.35
C GLY A 768 -15.83 16.80 10.13
N ALA A 769 -14.63 16.32 9.75
CA ALA A 769 -13.94 16.78 8.56
C ALA A 769 -14.66 16.37 7.27
N ALA A 770 -15.17 15.13 7.20
CA ALA A 770 -15.96 14.66 6.06
C ALA A 770 -17.27 15.44 5.91
N LEU A 771 -17.98 15.71 7.00
CA LEU A 771 -19.20 16.53 7.02
C LEU A 771 -18.93 17.97 6.56
N ARG A 772 -17.86 18.60 7.04
CA ARG A 772 -17.45 19.95 6.58
C ARG A 772 -17.10 19.98 5.09
N ARG A 773 -16.39 18.96 4.60
CA ARG A 773 -16.06 18.84 3.16
C ARG A 773 -17.28 18.56 2.30
N ALA A 774 -18.30 17.92 2.88
CA ALA A 774 -19.59 17.69 2.23
C ALA A 774 -20.52 18.92 2.29
N ASP A 775 -20.20 19.94 3.10
CA ASP A 775 -21.11 21.04 3.47
C ASP A 775 -22.47 20.52 4.00
N VAL A 776 -22.40 19.50 4.87
CA VAL A 776 -23.58 18.81 5.41
C VAL A 776 -23.68 19.05 6.92
N ASP A 777 -24.86 19.50 7.35
CA ASP A 777 -25.23 19.54 8.76
C ASP A 777 -25.40 18.11 9.32
N PRO A 778 -24.70 17.74 10.42
CA PRO A 778 -24.84 16.44 11.08
C PRO A 778 -26.29 16.04 11.42
N ALA A 779 -27.18 17.01 11.66
CA ALA A 779 -28.59 16.77 11.96
C ALA A 779 -29.36 16.13 10.79
N THR A 780 -28.84 16.23 9.56
CA THR A 780 -29.49 15.69 8.36
C THR A 780 -29.08 14.25 8.03
N VAL A 781 -28.06 13.71 8.69
CA VAL A 781 -27.57 12.33 8.46
C VAL A 781 -28.45 11.34 9.23
N SER A 782 -29.30 10.62 8.52
CA SER A 782 -30.29 9.69 9.09
C SER A 782 -29.79 8.25 9.23
N TYR A 783 -28.66 7.88 8.61
CA TYR A 783 -28.08 6.56 8.76
C TYR A 783 -26.56 6.59 9.02
N LEU A 784 -26.07 5.69 9.87
CA LEU A 784 -24.64 5.44 10.03
C LEU A 784 -24.31 3.95 9.84
N GLU A 785 -23.39 3.66 8.94
CA GLU A 785 -22.77 2.35 8.79
C GLU A 785 -21.37 2.38 9.41
N THR A 786 -21.20 1.61 10.49
CA THR A 786 -20.09 1.77 11.46
C THR A 786 -18.97 0.75 11.27
N THR A 787 -17.81 1.01 11.88
CA THR A 787 -16.72 0.04 11.93
C THR A 787 -16.98 -1.11 12.90
N VAL A 788 -17.81 -0.90 13.93
CA VAL A 788 -18.26 -1.86 14.95
C VAL A 788 -18.20 -3.30 14.45
N ASN A 789 -17.36 -4.08 15.10
CA ASN A 789 -16.95 -5.41 14.66
C ASN A 789 -16.98 -6.44 15.82
N GLY A 790 -17.61 -6.08 16.93
CA GLY A 790 -17.72 -6.94 18.10
C GLY A 790 -16.47 -6.91 18.97
N THR A 791 -15.70 -5.82 18.95
CA THR A 791 -14.64 -5.58 19.94
C THR A 791 -15.18 -4.65 21.02
N GLU A 792 -15.35 -5.14 22.25
CA GLU A 792 -16.08 -4.42 23.30
C GLU A 792 -15.58 -2.97 23.51
N ILE A 793 -14.25 -2.79 23.60
CA ILE A 793 -13.64 -1.46 23.75
C ILE A 793 -13.74 -0.63 22.47
N GLY A 794 -13.48 -1.25 21.31
CA GLY A 794 -13.48 -0.55 20.02
C GLY A 794 -14.86 0.00 19.67
N ASP A 795 -15.90 -0.82 19.87
CA ASP A 795 -17.29 -0.48 19.62
C ASP A 795 -17.73 0.71 20.51
N ALA A 796 -17.40 0.69 21.81
CA ALA A 796 -17.73 1.79 22.73
C ALA A 796 -17.00 3.11 22.40
N VAL A 797 -15.74 3.02 21.97
CA VAL A 797 -14.96 4.20 21.53
C VAL A 797 -15.58 4.83 20.29
N GLU A 798 -16.01 4.02 19.31
CA GLU A 798 -16.70 4.54 18.12
C GLU A 798 -18.03 5.21 18.48
N MET A 799 -18.82 4.62 19.39
CA MET A 799 -20.09 5.24 19.83
C MET A 799 -19.87 6.57 20.55
N THR A 800 -18.80 6.69 21.33
CA THR A 800 -18.41 7.97 21.95
C THR A 800 -18.15 9.05 20.90
N ALA A 801 -17.43 8.71 19.82
CA ALA A 801 -17.16 9.62 18.72
C ALA A 801 -18.43 10.01 17.95
N VAL A 802 -19.34 9.04 17.73
CA VAL A 802 -20.65 9.28 17.12
C VAL A 802 -21.48 10.26 17.94
N THR A 803 -21.62 10.01 19.25
CA THR A 803 -22.37 10.91 20.15
C THR A 803 -21.78 12.32 20.18
N GLN A 804 -20.45 12.45 20.18
CA GLN A 804 -19.79 13.75 20.15
C GLN A 804 -20.13 14.58 18.91
N VAL A 805 -20.25 13.96 17.73
CA VAL A 805 -20.52 14.67 16.47
C VAL A 805 -22.01 14.89 16.22
N PHE A 806 -22.85 13.92 16.58
CA PHE A 806 -24.26 13.88 16.20
C PHE A 806 -25.25 14.18 17.35
N GLY A 807 -24.79 14.42 18.59
CA GLY A 807 -25.66 14.59 19.77
C GLY A 807 -26.53 15.85 19.79
N GLY A 808 -26.28 16.85 18.94
CA GLY A 808 -27.02 18.12 18.89
C GLY A 808 -28.11 18.17 17.82
N ARG A 809 -29.27 17.52 18.05
CA ARG A 809 -30.36 17.33 17.06
C ARG A 809 -31.71 17.93 17.44
N ALA A 810 -31.74 19.00 18.24
CA ALA A 810 -32.99 19.52 18.82
C ALA A 810 -34.08 19.91 17.79
N ASP A 811 -33.68 20.34 16.58
CA ASP A 811 -34.59 20.79 15.51
C ASP A 811 -34.78 19.76 14.38
N ALA A 812 -34.45 18.48 14.64
CA ALA A 812 -34.54 17.38 13.67
C ALA A 812 -35.65 16.39 14.05
N GLU A 813 -36.51 16.07 13.09
CA GLU A 813 -37.59 15.09 13.19
C GLU A 813 -37.34 13.94 12.19
N GLY A 814 -37.64 12.70 12.57
CA GLY A 814 -37.48 11.52 11.73
C GLY A 814 -36.81 10.36 12.46
N GLU A 815 -36.61 9.25 11.75
CA GLU A 815 -35.89 8.09 12.26
C GLU A 815 -34.39 8.20 11.94
N PHE A 816 -33.56 7.92 12.93
CA PHE A 816 -32.10 7.98 12.82
C PHE A 816 -31.53 6.64 13.25
N ARG A 817 -30.94 5.91 12.30
CA ARG A 817 -30.52 4.52 12.54
C ARG A 817 -29.02 4.31 12.38
N ILE A 818 -28.50 3.33 13.09
CA ILE A 818 -27.09 2.92 13.04
C ILE A 818 -26.98 1.40 12.90
N GLY A 819 -25.94 0.93 12.23
CA GLY A 819 -25.70 -0.50 12.06
C GLY A 819 -24.28 -0.86 11.66
N SER A 820 -24.06 -2.17 11.51
CA SER A 820 -22.84 -2.76 10.97
C SER A 820 -23.20 -3.99 10.15
N VAL A 821 -22.53 -4.18 9.01
CA VAL A 821 -22.63 -5.38 8.17
C VAL A 821 -21.81 -6.56 8.72
N LYS A 822 -20.84 -6.31 9.59
CA LYS A 822 -19.86 -7.33 10.02
C LYS A 822 -20.48 -8.52 10.76
N PRO A 823 -21.57 -8.37 11.54
CA PRO A 823 -22.31 -9.52 12.07
C PRO A 823 -22.86 -10.47 11.02
N ASN A 824 -23.14 -9.99 9.80
CA ASN A 824 -23.72 -10.79 8.73
C ASN A 824 -22.66 -11.57 7.96
N ILE A 825 -21.51 -10.96 7.66
CA ILE A 825 -20.52 -11.51 6.70
C ILE A 825 -19.09 -11.59 7.24
N GLY A 826 -18.86 -11.24 8.50
CA GLY A 826 -17.53 -11.10 9.09
C GLY A 826 -16.85 -9.77 8.75
N HIS A 827 -15.64 -9.60 9.26
CA HIS A 827 -14.82 -8.41 9.06
C HIS A 827 -13.99 -8.54 7.78
N GLY A 828 -14.45 -7.87 6.71
CA GLY A 828 -13.82 -7.87 5.39
C GLY A 828 -12.43 -7.23 5.29
N GLU A 829 -11.84 -6.76 6.40
CA GLU A 829 -10.56 -6.03 6.43
C GLU A 829 -10.45 -5.00 5.28
N ALA A 830 -9.58 -5.22 4.28
CA ALA A 830 -9.40 -4.30 3.16
C ALA A 830 -10.67 -4.09 2.31
N SER A 831 -11.59 -5.07 2.24
CA SER A 831 -12.87 -4.97 1.54
C SER A 831 -14.03 -4.48 2.42
N SER A 832 -13.81 -4.30 3.73
CA SER A 832 -14.85 -3.88 4.70
C SER A 832 -15.56 -2.60 4.23
N GLY A 833 -14.79 -1.60 3.79
CA GLY A 833 -15.33 -0.33 3.30
C GLY A 833 -16.30 -0.49 2.13
N MET A 834 -16.04 -1.45 1.22
CA MET A 834 -16.92 -1.69 0.07
C MET A 834 -18.19 -2.45 0.46
N ALA A 835 -18.11 -3.37 1.44
CA ALA A 835 -19.31 -4.01 1.98
C ALA A 835 -20.27 -3.00 2.61
N GLN A 836 -19.72 -2.09 3.41
CA GLN A 836 -20.45 -0.99 4.04
C GLN A 836 -21.03 -0.03 3.00
N LEU A 837 -20.22 0.40 2.01
CA LEU A 837 -20.68 1.28 0.93
C LEU A 837 -21.78 0.65 0.09
N ALA A 838 -21.63 -0.60 -0.31
CA ALA A 838 -22.64 -1.31 -1.10
C ALA A 838 -23.97 -1.43 -0.33
N LYS A 839 -23.93 -1.73 0.97
CA LYS A 839 -25.12 -1.77 1.83
C LYS A 839 -25.83 -0.41 1.84
N VAL A 840 -25.09 0.68 2.00
CA VAL A 840 -25.66 2.04 1.98
C VAL A 840 -26.23 2.42 0.61
N VAL A 841 -25.50 2.14 -0.48
CA VAL A 841 -25.96 2.44 -1.85
C VAL A 841 -27.25 1.69 -2.18
N LEU A 842 -27.33 0.40 -1.82
CA LEU A 842 -28.53 -0.42 -2.01
C LEU A 842 -29.69 0.09 -1.13
N ALA A 843 -29.43 0.40 0.14
CA ALA A 843 -30.42 0.96 1.05
C ALA A 843 -31.01 2.29 0.57
N LEU A 844 -30.19 3.18 0.01
CA LEU A 844 -30.64 4.44 -0.59
C LEU A 844 -31.51 4.20 -1.83
N GLY A 845 -31.13 3.24 -2.68
CA GLY A 845 -31.88 2.88 -3.88
C GLY A 845 -33.25 2.26 -3.55
N GLU A 846 -33.28 1.38 -2.56
CA GLU A 846 -34.46 0.67 -2.07
C GLU A 846 -35.26 1.50 -1.04
N ARG A 847 -34.75 2.69 -0.68
CA ARG A 847 -35.34 3.63 0.29
C ARG A 847 -35.74 2.92 1.58
N THR A 848 -34.87 2.05 2.07
CA THR A 848 -35.12 1.16 3.20
C THR A 848 -33.93 1.18 4.14
N PHE A 849 -34.15 1.40 5.43
CA PHE A 849 -33.13 1.20 6.44
C PHE A 849 -32.79 -0.29 6.52
N PRO A 850 -31.55 -0.69 6.28
CA PRO A 850 -31.17 -2.09 6.37
C PRO A 850 -31.06 -2.50 7.84
N PRO A 851 -31.39 -3.74 8.20
CA PRO A 851 -31.23 -4.20 9.56
C PRO A 851 -29.74 -4.39 9.92
N THR A 852 -29.49 -4.49 11.22
CA THR A 852 -28.24 -4.89 11.87
C THR A 852 -28.60 -5.94 12.92
N ARG A 853 -27.66 -6.82 13.26
CA ARG A 853 -27.88 -7.73 14.39
C ARG A 853 -27.79 -6.95 15.69
N VAL A 854 -28.85 -7.05 16.49
CA VAL A 854 -28.92 -6.44 17.82
C VAL A 854 -28.44 -7.49 18.83
N PRO A 855 -27.45 -7.17 19.67
CA PRO A 855 -26.97 -8.11 20.68
C PRO A 855 -28.05 -8.34 21.75
N ALA A 856 -28.01 -9.51 22.40
CA ALA A 856 -28.93 -9.82 23.50
C ALA A 856 -28.76 -8.84 24.68
N GLU A 857 -27.52 -8.42 24.93
CA GLU A 857 -27.16 -7.41 25.91
C GLU A 857 -26.18 -6.42 25.26
N VAL A 858 -26.56 -5.15 25.21
CA VAL A 858 -25.71 -4.06 24.70
C VAL A 858 -24.59 -3.79 25.69
N ASN A 859 -23.39 -3.51 25.19
CA ASN A 859 -22.25 -3.13 26.01
C ASN A 859 -22.59 -1.93 26.92
N PRO A 860 -22.50 -2.03 28.26
CA PRO A 860 -22.84 -0.94 29.17
C PRO A 860 -21.91 0.28 29.06
N ALA A 861 -20.76 0.16 28.39
CA ALA A 861 -19.92 1.30 28.03
C ALA A 861 -20.50 2.15 26.89
N ILE A 862 -21.54 1.66 26.19
CA ILE A 862 -22.32 2.42 25.21
C ILE A 862 -23.54 3.00 25.91
N ASP A 863 -23.53 4.32 26.13
CA ASP A 863 -24.67 5.02 26.71
C ASP A 863 -25.77 5.26 25.66
N LEU A 864 -26.71 4.31 25.60
CA LEU A 864 -27.87 4.38 24.70
C LEU A 864 -28.77 5.59 24.96
N ALA A 865 -28.76 6.17 26.17
CA ALA A 865 -29.60 7.33 26.48
C ALA A 865 -29.09 8.62 25.81
N THR A 866 -27.79 8.67 25.48
CA THR A 866 -27.17 9.83 24.81
C THR A 866 -26.80 9.56 23.36
N LEU A 867 -26.82 8.30 22.91
CA LEU A 867 -26.57 7.94 21.51
C LEU A 867 -27.69 8.51 20.60
N PRO A 868 -27.35 9.33 19.59
CA PRO A 868 -28.34 10.02 18.75
C PRO A 868 -28.94 9.14 17.63
N PHE A 869 -28.76 7.82 17.72
CA PHE A 869 -29.22 6.84 16.73
C PHE A 869 -29.73 5.57 17.43
N GLU A 870 -30.71 4.93 16.80
CA GLU A 870 -31.24 3.64 17.21
C GLU A 870 -30.60 2.50 16.40
N LEU A 871 -30.37 1.35 17.02
CA LEU A 871 -29.93 0.16 16.31
C LEU A 871 -31.03 -0.30 15.35
N SER A 872 -30.70 -0.42 14.06
CA SER A 872 -31.67 -0.83 13.03
C SER A 872 -32.02 -2.32 13.14
N ALA A 873 -32.94 -2.72 14.01
CA ALA A 873 -33.21 -4.16 14.24
C ALA A 873 -33.88 -4.87 13.06
N GLU A 874 -34.79 -4.17 12.39
CA GLU A 874 -35.64 -4.69 11.30
C GLU A 874 -35.60 -3.76 10.09
N PRO A 875 -35.77 -4.29 8.86
CA PRO A 875 -35.91 -3.45 7.69
C PRO A 875 -37.13 -2.54 7.82
N ALA A 876 -36.97 -1.25 7.52
CA ALA A 876 -38.06 -0.29 7.58
C ALA A 876 -37.94 0.77 6.48
N PRO A 877 -39.04 1.42 6.07
CA PRO A 877 -38.98 2.55 5.16
C PRO A 877 -38.02 3.62 5.66
N TRP A 878 -37.07 4.03 4.81
CA TRP A 878 -36.19 5.13 5.11
C TRP A 878 -36.87 6.41 4.67
N GLU A 879 -37.61 7.06 5.56
CA GLU A 879 -38.23 8.35 5.23
C GLU A 879 -37.20 9.49 5.28
N PRO A 880 -37.31 10.52 4.43
CA PRO A 880 -36.43 11.68 4.48
C PRO A 880 -36.60 12.40 5.84
N PRO A 881 -35.52 12.68 6.60
CA PRO A 881 -35.64 13.42 7.85
C PRO A 881 -36.06 14.88 7.60
N VAL A 882 -36.72 15.50 8.57
CA VAL A 882 -37.13 16.90 8.51
C VAL A 882 -36.25 17.71 9.47
N VAL A 883 -35.54 18.70 8.96
CA VAL A 883 -34.69 19.58 9.78
C VAL A 883 -35.07 21.03 9.53
N GLY A 884 -35.35 21.79 10.59
CA GLY A 884 -35.83 23.16 10.47
C GLY A 884 -37.17 23.28 9.72
N GLY A 885 -38.03 22.25 9.83
CA GLY A 885 -39.33 22.19 9.15
C GLY A 885 -39.26 21.91 7.64
N GLN A 886 -38.09 21.51 7.10
CA GLN A 886 -37.91 21.16 5.69
C GLN A 886 -37.42 19.72 5.52
N PRO A 887 -37.98 18.94 4.58
CA PRO A 887 -37.49 17.60 4.27
C PRO A 887 -36.07 17.66 3.69
N GLN A 888 -35.20 16.80 4.19
CA GLN A 888 -33.81 16.70 3.80
C GLN A 888 -33.58 15.41 2.99
N PRO A 889 -32.63 15.39 2.04
CA PRO A 889 -32.27 14.16 1.34
C PRO A 889 -31.84 13.05 2.31
N ARG A 890 -32.09 11.78 1.95
CA ARG A 890 -31.53 10.63 2.67
C ARG A 890 -30.01 10.67 2.59
N ARG A 891 -29.36 10.66 3.76
CA ARG A 891 -27.91 10.77 3.91
C ARG A 891 -27.40 9.73 4.88
N ALA A 892 -26.27 9.12 4.53
CA ALA A 892 -25.55 8.19 5.37
C ALA A 892 -24.10 8.63 5.58
N GLY A 893 -23.58 8.37 6.78
CA GLY A 893 -22.15 8.35 7.05
C GLY A 893 -21.62 6.92 7.08
N ILE A 894 -20.41 6.71 6.60
CA ILE A 894 -19.72 5.41 6.60
C ILE A 894 -18.35 5.58 7.24
N THR A 895 -18.08 4.82 8.29
CA THR A 895 -16.79 4.87 9.00
C THR A 895 -16.00 3.58 8.77
N GLY A 896 -14.69 3.74 8.54
CA GLY A 896 -13.72 2.64 8.52
C GLY A 896 -12.48 3.01 9.32
N ILE A 897 -12.08 2.14 10.26
CA ILE A 897 -10.93 2.34 11.15
C ILE A 897 -9.95 1.18 10.92
N GLY A 898 -8.75 1.49 10.48
CA GLY A 898 -7.66 0.52 10.31
C GLY A 898 -6.98 0.24 11.64
N ALA A 899 -6.59 -1.02 11.88
CA ALA A 899 -5.87 -1.42 13.09
C ALA A 899 -4.54 -0.67 13.29
N GLY A 900 -3.90 -0.21 12.21
CA GLY A 900 -2.70 0.65 12.28
C GLY A 900 -2.97 2.09 12.73
N GLY A 901 -4.24 2.52 12.78
CA GLY A 901 -4.66 3.83 13.26
C GLY A 901 -5.23 4.78 12.20
N VAL A 902 -5.22 4.40 10.91
CA VAL A 902 -5.80 5.21 9.83
C VAL A 902 -7.33 5.14 9.88
N ASN A 903 -7.99 6.28 10.06
CA ASN A 903 -9.44 6.40 10.04
C ASN A 903 -9.90 7.04 8.73
N ALA A 904 -11.01 6.58 8.18
CA ALA A 904 -11.69 7.17 7.03
C ALA A 904 -13.19 7.33 7.32
N HIS A 905 -13.77 8.44 6.87
CA HIS A 905 -15.22 8.66 6.90
C HIS A 905 -15.72 9.21 5.56
N VAL A 906 -16.88 8.74 5.12
CA VAL A 906 -17.50 9.10 3.83
C VAL A 906 -18.97 9.46 4.05
N VAL A 907 -19.40 10.58 3.46
CA VAL A 907 -20.80 11.04 3.47
C VAL A 907 -21.42 10.77 2.10
N VAL A 908 -22.50 9.99 2.10
CA VAL A 908 -23.22 9.55 0.89
C VAL A 908 -24.66 10.03 0.95
N GLU A 909 -25.18 10.54 -0.16
CA GLU A 909 -26.56 11.00 -0.34
C GLU A 909 -27.28 10.19 -1.42
N GLN A 910 -28.60 10.08 -1.31
CA GLN A 910 -29.45 9.52 -2.36
C GLN A 910 -29.18 10.19 -3.73
N ALA A 911 -29.39 9.44 -4.81
CA ALA A 911 -29.31 10.00 -6.14
C ALA A 911 -30.35 11.12 -6.37
N PRO A 912 -30.05 12.13 -7.20
CA PRO A 912 -31.03 13.11 -7.63
C PRO A 912 -32.22 12.44 -8.35
N ASP A 913 -33.41 12.99 -8.19
CA ASP A 913 -34.60 12.48 -8.87
C ASP A 913 -34.42 12.49 -10.39
N SER A 914 -34.71 11.37 -11.03
CA SER A 914 -34.67 11.23 -12.48
C SER A 914 -35.92 11.86 -13.10
N THR A 915 -35.74 12.93 -13.86
CA THR A 915 -36.79 13.56 -14.69
C THR A 915 -36.90 12.96 -16.11
N ALA A 916 -36.30 11.78 -16.34
CA ALA A 916 -36.34 11.14 -17.65
C ALA A 916 -37.74 10.58 -17.97
N GLU A 917 -38.40 11.17 -18.95
CA GLU A 917 -39.65 10.64 -19.52
C GLU A 917 -39.43 9.27 -20.17
N PRO A 918 -40.34 8.30 -19.98
CA PRO A 918 -40.26 7.00 -20.63
C PRO A 918 -40.21 7.13 -22.14
N GLY A 919 -39.30 6.39 -22.77
CA GLY A 919 -39.28 6.29 -24.24
C GLY A 919 -40.53 5.60 -24.78
N THR A 920 -41.02 6.02 -25.95
CA THR A 920 -42.19 5.42 -26.62
C THR A 920 -41.82 4.78 -27.96
N GLY A 921 -42.48 3.67 -28.29
CA GLY A 921 -42.33 2.95 -29.56
C GLY A 921 -41.42 1.71 -29.50
N PRO A 922 -41.33 0.94 -30.60
CA PRO A 922 -40.53 -0.27 -30.66
C PRO A 922 -39.05 0.02 -30.45
N ALA A 923 -38.35 -0.91 -29.80
CA ALA A 923 -36.92 -0.82 -29.54
C ALA A 923 -36.18 -2.08 -30.00
N LEU A 924 -34.91 -1.89 -30.41
CA LEU A 924 -34.00 -2.96 -30.80
C LEU A 924 -33.14 -3.38 -29.60
N PHE A 925 -33.41 -4.55 -29.03
CA PHE A 925 -32.59 -5.16 -28.00
C PHE A 925 -31.50 -6.04 -28.63
N VAL A 926 -30.29 -6.00 -28.06
CA VAL A 926 -29.15 -6.78 -28.56
C VAL A 926 -28.45 -7.49 -27.41
N LEU A 927 -27.94 -8.69 -27.66
CA LEU A 927 -27.18 -9.47 -26.70
C LEU A 927 -26.07 -10.26 -27.40
N SER A 928 -24.89 -10.30 -26.81
CA SER A 928 -23.75 -11.04 -27.37
C SER A 928 -22.89 -11.71 -26.32
N ALA A 929 -22.23 -12.80 -26.70
CA ALA A 929 -21.22 -13.46 -25.89
C ALA A 929 -20.08 -14.07 -26.73
N ARG A 930 -18.99 -14.49 -26.07
CA ARG A 930 -17.84 -15.10 -26.75
C ARG A 930 -18.12 -16.51 -27.28
N THR A 931 -18.99 -17.25 -26.61
CA THR A 931 -19.37 -18.63 -26.96
C THR A 931 -20.90 -18.78 -26.99
N PRO A 932 -21.44 -19.80 -27.69
CA PRO A 932 -22.87 -20.07 -27.70
C PRO A 932 -23.43 -20.36 -26.29
N ASP A 933 -22.68 -21.07 -25.46
CA ASP A 933 -23.10 -21.43 -24.09
C ASP A 933 -23.19 -20.20 -23.19
N ARG A 934 -22.22 -19.27 -23.32
CA ARG A 934 -22.28 -17.99 -22.60
C ARG A 934 -23.42 -17.10 -23.11
N LEU A 935 -23.76 -17.16 -24.40
CA LEU A 935 -24.92 -16.43 -24.95
C LEU A 935 -26.24 -16.98 -24.38
N ALA A 936 -26.34 -18.31 -24.28
CA ALA A 936 -27.47 -18.99 -23.67
C ALA A 936 -27.63 -18.61 -22.18
N ALA A 937 -26.57 -18.73 -21.39
CA ALA A 937 -26.57 -18.34 -19.98
C ALA A 937 -26.94 -16.86 -19.79
N SER A 938 -26.42 -15.97 -20.65
CA SER A 938 -26.73 -14.54 -20.58
C SER A 938 -28.21 -14.29 -20.89
N ALA A 939 -28.76 -14.93 -21.91
CA ALA A 939 -30.17 -14.83 -22.24
C ALA A 939 -31.06 -15.33 -21.09
N ASP A 940 -30.68 -16.42 -20.42
CA ASP A 940 -31.42 -16.97 -19.27
C ASP A 940 -31.41 -15.97 -18.08
N ASN A 941 -30.27 -15.31 -17.82
CA ASN A 941 -30.18 -14.23 -16.82
C ASN A 941 -31.07 -13.03 -17.17
N TRP A 942 -31.05 -12.60 -18.44
CA TRP A 942 -31.92 -11.52 -18.94
C TRP A 942 -33.41 -11.88 -18.87
N ILE A 943 -33.80 -13.10 -19.24
CA ILE A 943 -35.20 -13.56 -19.14
C ILE A 943 -35.68 -13.49 -17.69
N ALA A 944 -34.90 -14.05 -16.75
CA ALA A 944 -35.25 -14.05 -15.34
C ALA A 944 -35.38 -12.62 -14.78
N TYR A 945 -34.43 -11.74 -15.12
CA TYR A 945 -34.43 -10.36 -14.64
C TYR A 945 -35.59 -9.54 -15.22
N LEU A 946 -35.83 -9.58 -16.53
CA LEU A 946 -36.87 -8.79 -17.18
C LEU A 946 -38.28 -9.24 -16.75
N ARG A 947 -38.48 -10.54 -16.49
CA ARG A 947 -39.74 -11.05 -15.93
C ARG A 947 -40.01 -10.56 -14.52
N ALA A 948 -38.97 -10.42 -13.70
CA ALA A 948 -39.08 -9.86 -12.36
C ALA A 948 -39.30 -8.32 -12.39
N ASN A 949 -38.99 -7.66 -13.50
CA ASN A 949 -39.02 -6.19 -13.63
C ASN A 949 -39.76 -5.72 -14.90
N PRO A 950 -41.05 -6.05 -15.08
CA PRO A 950 -41.79 -5.73 -16.31
C PRO A 950 -42.03 -4.23 -16.52
N GLY A 951 -41.92 -3.43 -15.46
CA GLY A 951 -42.14 -1.97 -15.48
C GLY A 951 -40.92 -1.13 -15.94
N LEU A 952 -39.82 -1.77 -16.33
CA LEU A 952 -38.64 -1.04 -16.83
C LEU A 952 -38.94 -0.30 -18.14
N ASP A 953 -38.25 0.83 -18.34
CA ASP A 953 -38.29 1.56 -19.61
C ASP A 953 -37.59 0.76 -20.72
N LEU A 954 -38.39 0.30 -21.68
CA LEU A 954 -37.95 -0.47 -22.84
C LEU A 954 -36.82 0.19 -23.62
N VAL A 955 -36.93 1.49 -23.89
CA VAL A 955 -35.96 2.23 -24.71
C VAL A 955 -34.62 2.32 -23.98
N ARG A 956 -34.65 2.50 -22.66
CA ARG A 956 -33.44 2.52 -21.83
C ARG A 956 -32.80 1.14 -21.68
N VAL A 957 -33.60 0.07 -21.60
CA VAL A 957 -33.11 -1.32 -21.62
C VAL A 957 -32.40 -1.60 -22.93
N ALA A 958 -33.06 -1.30 -24.06
CA ALA A 958 -32.49 -1.45 -25.39
C ALA A 958 -31.21 -0.62 -25.56
N TYR A 959 -31.25 0.67 -25.21
CA TYR A 959 -30.10 1.56 -25.32
C TYR A 959 -28.90 1.06 -24.51
N THR A 960 -29.12 0.64 -23.26
CA THR A 960 -28.04 0.14 -22.40
C THR A 960 -27.46 -1.17 -22.94
N SER A 961 -28.29 -2.07 -23.49
CA SER A 961 -27.82 -3.29 -24.16
C SER A 961 -26.95 -2.99 -25.39
N GLN A 962 -27.24 -1.89 -26.10
CA GLN A 962 -26.54 -1.49 -27.32
C GLN A 962 -25.18 -0.83 -27.07
N VAL A 963 -25.09 0.05 -26.07
CA VAL A 963 -23.89 0.89 -25.82
C VAL A 963 -23.08 0.46 -24.60
N GLY A 964 -23.70 -0.29 -23.69
CA GLY A 964 -23.12 -0.67 -22.40
C GLY A 964 -22.57 -2.09 -22.36
N ARG A 965 -22.53 -2.80 -23.48
CA ARG A 965 -22.03 -4.19 -23.59
C ARG A 965 -21.03 -4.30 -24.73
N GLU A 966 -20.01 -5.13 -24.55
CA GLU A 966 -19.07 -5.41 -25.62
C GLU A 966 -19.74 -6.25 -26.73
N PRO A 967 -19.66 -5.84 -28.01
CA PRO A 967 -20.27 -6.56 -29.12
C PRO A 967 -19.45 -7.79 -29.52
N MET A 968 -19.70 -8.92 -28.87
CA MET A 968 -18.93 -10.17 -28.99
C MET A 968 -19.34 -11.03 -30.21
N ARG A 969 -18.73 -12.22 -30.34
CA ARG A 969 -18.82 -13.10 -31.51
C ARG A 969 -20.23 -13.62 -31.79
N HIS A 970 -20.88 -14.25 -30.81
CA HIS A 970 -22.22 -14.81 -30.98
C HIS A 970 -23.25 -13.78 -30.57
N ARG A 971 -24.24 -13.52 -31.43
CA ARG A 971 -25.13 -12.36 -31.35
C ARG A 971 -26.59 -12.76 -31.54
N VAL A 972 -27.47 -12.20 -30.70
CA VAL A 972 -28.93 -12.25 -30.87
C VAL A 972 -29.48 -10.82 -30.79
N ALA A 973 -30.37 -10.47 -31.72
CA ALA A 973 -31.02 -9.18 -31.79
C ALA A 973 -32.52 -9.34 -32.03
N LEU A 974 -33.33 -8.56 -31.34
CA LEU A 974 -34.78 -8.62 -31.46
C LEU A 974 -35.40 -7.23 -31.35
N VAL A 975 -36.49 -7.02 -32.09
CA VAL A 975 -37.32 -5.81 -31.98
C VAL A 975 -38.52 -6.16 -31.12
N ALA A 976 -38.82 -5.31 -30.15
CA ALA A 976 -39.94 -5.49 -29.22
C ALA A 976 -40.62 -4.16 -28.91
N ASP A 977 -41.90 -4.22 -28.56
CA ASP A 977 -42.76 -3.11 -28.13
C ASP A 977 -42.90 -3.04 -26.60
N SER A 978 -42.38 -4.03 -25.86
CA SER A 978 -42.35 -4.04 -24.40
C SER A 978 -41.22 -4.87 -23.82
N VAL A 979 -40.88 -4.63 -22.54
CA VAL A 979 -39.90 -5.43 -21.78
C VAL A 979 -40.33 -6.90 -21.67
N THR A 980 -41.62 -7.14 -21.41
CA THR A 980 -42.19 -8.49 -21.39
C THR A 980 -41.99 -9.22 -22.71
N GLU A 981 -42.19 -8.53 -23.84
CA GLU A 981 -41.99 -9.13 -25.16
C GLU A 981 -40.51 -9.47 -25.45
N ILE A 982 -39.55 -8.70 -24.92
CA ILE A 982 -38.11 -9.09 -24.97
C ILE A 982 -37.92 -10.44 -24.27
N ALA A 983 -38.43 -10.58 -23.03
CA ALA A 983 -38.27 -11.80 -22.26
C ALA A 983 -38.93 -13.01 -22.95
N ASP A 984 -40.12 -12.82 -23.52
CA ASP A 984 -40.85 -13.89 -24.22
C ASP A 984 -40.18 -14.31 -25.53
N LYS A 985 -39.68 -13.34 -26.33
CA LYS A 985 -38.93 -13.64 -27.56
C LYS A 985 -37.61 -14.33 -27.25
N LEU A 986 -36.88 -13.90 -26.22
CA LEU A 986 -35.67 -14.60 -25.77
C LEU A 986 -36.00 -16.03 -25.32
N ALA A 987 -37.05 -16.24 -24.52
CA ALA A 987 -37.44 -17.57 -24.06
C ALA A 987 -37.84 -18.50 -25.22
N ARG A 988 -38.58 -17.97 -26.21
CA ARG A 988 -38.93 -18.72 -27.43
C ARG A 988 -37.70 -19.08 -28.25
N TRP A 989 -36.79 -18.12 -28.45
CA TRP A 989 -35.50 -18.38 -29.10
C TRP A 989 -34.70 -19.46 -28.37
N ARG A 990 -34.60 -19.38 -27.03
CA ARG A 990 -33.95 -20.39 -26.18
C ARG A 990 -34.59 -21.77 -26.31
N SER A 991 -35.90 -21.84 -26.56
CA SER A 991 -36.63 -23.10 -26.83
C SER A 991 -36.53 -23.60 -28.28
N GLY A 992 -35.81 -22.90 -29.16
CA GLY A 992 -35.52 -23.33 -30.54
C GLY A 992 -36.27 -22.60 -31.66
N ASP A 993 -37.17 -21.66 -31.34
CA ASP A 993 -37.84 -20.85 -32.36
C ASP A 993 -36.92 -19.73 -32.85
N THR A 994 -36.28 -19.94 -34.00
CA THR A 994 -35.35 -18.97 -34.60
C THR A 994 -36.05 -17.83 -35.36
N THR A 995 -37.38 -17.83 -35.48
CA THR A 995 -38.12 -16.81 -36.24
C THR A 995 -38.37 -15.53 -35.45
N VAL A 996 -38.18 -15.56 -34.13
CA VAL A 996 -38.47 -14.44 -33.21
C VAL A 996 -37.31 -13.49 -33.00
N ALA A 997 -36.11 -13.86 -33.44
CA ALA A 997 -34.88 -13.09 -33.26
C ALA A 997 -33.92 -13.28 -34.44
N GLU A 998 -33.16 -12.24 -34.74
CA GLU A 998 -32.05 -12.31 -35.69
C GLU A 998 -30.82 -12.83 -34.94
N VAL A 999 -30.26 -13.94 -35.40
CA VAL A 999 -29.13 -14.64 -34.75
C VAL A 999 -27.99 -14.76 -35.73
N GLY A 1000 -26.76 -14.53 -35.27
CA GLY A 1000 -25.60 -14.66 -36.13
C GLY A 1000 -24.28 -14.70 -35.39
N GLU A 1001 -23.22 -14.79 -36.19
CA GLU A 1001 -21.85 -14.87 -35.72
C GLU A 1001 -20.98 -13.81 -36.42
N ALA A 1002 -20.32 -12.97 -35.64
CA ALA A 1002 -19.36 -12.00 -36.13
C ALA A 1002 -18.04 -12.69 -36.49
N LYS A 1003 -17.70 -12.70 -37.79
CA LYS A 1003 -16.46 -13.31 -38.30
C LYS A 1003 -15.20 -12.46 -38.09
N ARG A 1004 -15.36 -11.20 -37.72
CA ARG A 1004 -14.27 -10.23 -37.51
C ARG A 1004 -14.46 -9.54 -36.16
N PRO A 1005 -13.38 -9.13 -35.47
CA PRO A 1005 -13.49 -8.37 -34.24
C PRO A 1005 -14.17 -7.03 -34.51
N ALA A 1006 -14.91 -6.52 -33.52
CA ALA A 1006 -15.69 -5.29 -33.65
C ALA A 1006 -14.83 -4.07 -34.02
N SER A 1007 -13.60 -4.00 -33.52
CA SER A 1007 -12.62 -2.95 -33.82
C SER A 1007 -12.23 -2.87 -35.31
N ALA A 1008 -12.38 -3.96 -36.06
CA ALA A 1008 -12.05 -4.01 -37.49
C ALA A 1008 -13.22 -3.66 -38.42
N VAL A 1009 -14.41 -3.38 -37.87
CA VAL A 1009 -15.63 -3.13 -38.64
C VAL A 1009 -16.10 -1.69 -38.44
N ARG A 1010 -16.20 -0.92 -39.52
CA ARG A 1010 -16.71 0.45 -39.48
C ARG A 1010 -18.19 0.47 -39.13
N ALA A 1011 -18.58 1.31 -38.15
CA ALA A 1011 -19.96 1.46 -37.76
C ALA A 1011 -20.81 2.18 -38.83
N GLU A 1012 -21.97 1.60 -39.16
CA GLU A 1012 -22.97 2.17 -40.07
C GLU A 1012 -23.95 3.08 -39.32
N ARG A 1013 -24.53 4.08 -40.00
CA ARG A 1013 -25.57 4.94 -39.42
C ARG A 1013 -26.91 4.20 -39.37
N ALA A 1014 -27.62 4.34 -38.26
CA ALA A 1014 -28.94 3.77 -38.01
C ALA A 1014 -30.09 4.68 -38.45
N LYS A 1015 -29.87 6.01 -38.53
CA LYS A 1015 -30.92 7.01 -38.79
C LYS A 1015 -31.72 6.68 -40.06
N GLY A 1016 -33.04 6.54 -39.91
CA GLY A 1016 -33.99 6.35 -41.02
C GLY A 1016 -34.08 4.91 -41.55
N ARG A 1017 -33.34 3.95 -40.96
CA ARG A 1017 -33.41 2.53 -41.33
C ARG A 1017 -34.40 1.79 -40.44
N PRO A 1018 -35.13 0.78 -40.96
CA PRO A 1018 -35.98 -0.10 -40.15
C PRO A 1018 -35.19 -0.84 -39.07
N LEU A 1019 -35.76 -0.96 -37.86
CA LEU A 1019 -35.11 -1.67 -36.74
C LEU A 1019 -34.80 -3.14 -37.07
N THR A 1020 -35.67 -3.80 -37.86
CA THR A 1020 -35.48 -5.19 -38.30
C THR A 1020 -34.28 -5.35 -39.25
N GLU A 1021 -34.01 -4.37 -40.09
CA GLU A 1021 -32.81 -4.34 -40.93
C GLU A 1021 -31.55 -4.17 -40.07
N LEU A 1022 -31.59 -3.26 -39.09
CA LEU A 1022 -30.49 -3.03 -38.17
C LEU A 1022 -30.20 -4.28 -37.30
N ALA A 1023 -31.23 -4.99 -36.86
CA ALA A 1023 -31.10 -6.26 -36.13
C ALA A 1023 -30.29 -7.29 -36.94
N ARG A 1024 -30.63 -7.48 -38.23
CA ARG A 1024 -29.90 -8.38 -39.14
C ARG A 1024 -28.45 -7.96 -39.33
N VAL A 1025 -28.21 -6.68 -39.58
CA VAL A 1025 -26.85 -6.14 -39.78
C VAL A 1025 -25.98 -6.40 -38.56
N TRP A 1026 -26.50 -6.10 -37.37
CA TRP A 1026 -25.76 -6.30 -36.13
C TRP A 1026 -25.52 -7.79 -35.82
N ALA A 1027 -26.54 -8.63 -35.97
CA ALA A 1027 -26.45 -10.07 -35.75
C ALA A 1027 -25.42 -10.73 -36.68
N ALA A 1028 -25.32 -10.27 -37.93
CA ALA A 1028 -24.33 -10.74 -38.90
C ALA A 1028 -22.88 -10.23 -38.63
N GLY A 1029 -22.65 -9.49 -37.54
CA GLY A 1029 -21.34 -8.96 -37.16
C GLY A 1029 -21.07 -7.52 -37.62
N GLY A 1030 -22.05 -6.85 -38.20
CA GLY A 1030 -21.98 -5.41 -38.49
C GLY A 1030 -21.91 -4.57 -37.21
N MET A 1031 -21.40 -3.35 -37.34
CA MET A 1031 -21.36 -2.37 -36.25
C MET A 1031 -22.32 -1.22 -36.53
N ILE A 1032 -23.02 -0.74 -35.50
CA ILE A 1032 -24.02 0.31 -35.62
C ILE A 1032 -23.61 1.50 -34.77
N ALA A 1033 -23.66 2.70 -35.36
CA ALA A 1033 -23.50 3.96 -34.64
C ALA A 1033 -24.80 4.28 -33.89
N TRP A 1034 -25.03 3.60 -32.75
CA TRP A 1034 -26.28 3.64 -31.98
C TRP A 1034 -26.78 5.04 -31.65
N ALA A 1035 -25.89 6.00 -31.41
CA ALA A 1035 -26.26 7.41 -31.17
C ALA A 1035 -27.12 8.01 -32.30
N SER A 1036 -26.98 7.52 -33.54
CA SER A 1036 -27.78 7.98 -34.68
C SER A 1036 -29.23 7.44 -34.70
N LEU A 1037 -29.53 6.43 -33.88
CA LEU A 1037 -30.89 5.92 -33.66
C LEU A 1037 -31.71 6.84 -32.75
N TYR A 1038 -31.05 7.71 -31.98
CA TYR A 1038 -31.67 8.57 -30.97
C TYR A 1038 -31.47 10.07 -31.31
N PRO A 1039 -32.12 10.59 -32.38
CA PRO A 1039 -31.89 11.96 -32.86
C PRO A 1039 -32.40 13.04 -31.90
N GLN A 1040 -33.31 12.71 -30.98
CA GLN A 1040 -33.82 13.63 -29.97
C GLN A 1040 -32.92 13.72 -28.72
N GLY A 1041 -31.82 12.97 -28.68
CA GLY A 1041 -30.91 12.90 -27.54
C GLY A 1041 -30.71 11.48 -27.04
N ARG A 1042 -29.61 11.23 -26.35
CA ARG A 1042 -29.26 9.89 -25.81
C ARG A 1042 -30.19 9.55 -24.64
N PRO A 1043 -30.84 8.36 -24.63
CA PRO A 1043 -31.53 7.87 -23.46
C PRO A 1043 -30.60 7.79 -22.24
N MET A 1044 -31.18 7.90 -21.04
CA MET A 1044 -30.41 7.69 -19.82
C MET A 1044 -30.10 6.20 -19.67
N ARG A 1045 -28.85 5.87 -19.33
CA ARG A 1045 -28.46 4.48 -19.01
C ARG A 1045 -29.29 3.93 -17.87
N LEU A 1046 -29.37 2.60 -17.79
CA LEU A 1046 -29.94 1.88 -16.65
C LEU A 1046 -28.82 1.11 -15.95
N GLY A 1047 -28.73 1.26 -14.63
CA GLY A 1047 -27.90 0.38 -13.81
C GLY A 1047 -28.68 -0.83 -13.32
N GLY A 1048 -27.97 -1.89 -12.93
CA GLY A 1048 -28.56 -3.09 -12.32
C GLY A 1048 -29.08 -4.10 -13.34
N LEU A 1049 -28.81 -3.90 -14.63
CA LEU A 1049 -29.14 -4.86 -15.67
C LEU A 1049 -28.16 -6.05 -15.61
N PRO A 1050 -28.58 -7.27 -16.01
CA PRO A 1050 -27.70 -8.43 -16.03
C PRO A 1050 -26.40 -8.18 -16.80
N THR A 1051 -25.31 -8.63 -16.20
CA THR A 1051 -23.93 -8.50 -16.70
C THR A 1051 -23.45 -9.82 -17.30
N TYR A 1052 -22.23 -9.82 -17.84
CA TYR A 1052 -21.64 -10.98 -18.51
C TYR A 1052 -21.50 -12.20 -17.57
N PRO A 1053 -22.06 -13.37 -17.93
CA PRO A 1053 -21.95 -14.57 -17.12
C PRO A 1053 -20.64 -15.31 -17.43
N PHE A 1054 -19.55 -14.88 -16.80
CA PHE A 1054 -18.23 -15.52 -16.96
C PHE A 1054 -18.26 -17.05 -16.81
N GLU A 1055 -17.32 -17.74 -17.47
CA GLU A 1055 -17.10 -19.16 -17.22
C GLU A 1055 -16.53 -19.40 -15.80
N SER A 1056 -17.11 -20.37 -15.10
CA SER A 1056 -16.73 -20.77 -13.73
C SER A 1056 -15.72 -21.92 -13.76
N THR A 1057 -14.54 -21.67 -14.33
CA THR A 1057 -13.47 -22.68 -14.36
C THR A 1057 -12.57 -22.51 -13.14
N GLY A 1058 -12.39 -23.57 -12.36
CA GLY A 1058 -11.55 -23.57 -11.15
C GLY A 1058 -10.05 -23.64 -11.47
N TYR A 1059 -9.31 -22.64 -11.00
CA TYR A 1059 -7.86 -22.55 -11.08
C TYR A 1059 -7.26 -22.43 -9.68
N TRP A 1060 -6.71 -23.55 -9.21
CA TRP A 1060 -5.99 -23.63 -7.94
C TRP A 1060 -4.57 -24.14 -8.13
N VAL A 1061 -3.76 -24.06 -7.08
CA VAL A 1061 -2.36 -24.49 -7.12
C VAL A 1061 -2.25 -26.00 -7.37
N ASP A 1062 -3.17 -26.80 -6.82
CA ASP A 1062 -3.16 -28.25 -7.01
C ASP A 1062 -3.71 -28.68 -8.39
N PRO A 1063 -3.18 -29.75 -9.00
CA PRO A 1063 -3.69 -30.27 -10.26
C PRO A 1063 -5.14 -30.80 -10.11
N PRO A 1064 -5.97 -30.73 -11.16
CA PRO A 1064 -7.41 -30.91 -11.12
C PRO A 1064 -7.94 -32.31 -10.69
N ALA A 1065 -7.09 -33.24 -10.26
CA ALA A 1065 -7.47 -34.60 -9.87
C ALA A 1065 -7.82 -34.81 -8.38
N ALA A 1066 -7.66 -33.80 -7.51
CA ALA A 1066 -7.88 -33.96 -6.06
C ALA A 1066 -9.31 -33.67 -5.57
N ARG A 1067 -10.22 -33.19 -6.42
CA ARG A 1067 -11.57 -32.77 -6.02
C ARG A 1067 -12.67 -33.72 -6.53
N ASN A 1068 -12.66 -34.96 -6.06
CA ASN A 1068 -13.85 -35.82 -6.11
C ASN A 1068 -14.62 -35.68 -4.79
N GLY A 1069 -15.39 -34.60 -4.69
CA GLY A 1069 -16.50 -34.46 -3.75
C GLY A 1069 -17.67 -33.84 -4.52
N GLY A 1070 -18.70 -34.65 -4.82
CA GLY A 1070 -19.83 -34.24 -5.66
C GLY A 1070 -20.62 -33.04 -5.09
N PRO A 1071 -21.54 -32.46 -5.88
CA PRO A 1071 -22.28 -31.27 -5.49
C PRO A 1071 -23.18 -31.59 -4.28
N THR A 1072 -22.87 -31.03 -3.11
CA THR A 1072 -23.80 -31.00 -1.99
C THR A 1072 -24.88 -29.97 -2.29
N THR A 1073 -25.99 -30.42 -2.86
CA THR A 1073 -27.25 -29.69 -2.87
C THR A 1073 -27.70 -29.50 -1.41
N SER A 1074 -27.58 -28.30 -0.88
CA SER A 1074 -28.24 -27.92 0.38
C SER A 1074 -29.72 -27.64 0.10
N THR A 1075 -30.56 -28.65 0.20
CA THR A 1075 -32.00 -28.46 0.34
C THR A 1075 -32.31 -28.14 1.79
N VAL A 1076 -32.76 -26.91 2.02
CA VAL A 1076 -33.54 -26.49 3.19
C VAL A 1076 -34.87 -27.24 3.15
N ASP A 1077 -35.18 -28.05 4.16
CA ASP A 1077 -36.48 -28.03 4.87
C ASP A 1077 -36.64 -29.13 5.96
N ALA A 1078 -37.20 -28.66 7.08
CA ALA A 1078 -38.13 -29.29 8.02
C ALA A 1078 -37.72 -30.43 9.00
N LEU A 1079 -38.04 -30.14 10.27
CA LEU A 1079 -38.20 -30.98 11.47
C LEU A 1079 -38.91 -32.34 11.22
N ASP A 1080 -38.41 -33.44 11.80
CA ASP A 1080 -39.02 -34.18 12.92
C ASP A 1080 -38.21 -35.45 13.32
N ALA A 1081 -38.48 -35.99 14.51
CA ALA A 1081 -37.74 -36.98 15.28
C ALA A 1081 -37.70 -38.44 14.75
N GLY A 1082 -36.66 -39.20 15.16
CA GLY A 1082 -36.80 -40.65 15.46
C GLY A 1082 -35.69 -41.62 14.99
N SER A 1083 -34.99 -42.21 15.97
CA SER A 1083 -34.58 -43.64 16.07
C SER A 1083 -33.60 -44.29 15.05
N ALA A 1084 -32.38 -44.55 15.55
CA ALA A 1084 -31.61 -45.81 15.57
C ALA A 1084 -31.44 -46.72 14.33
N GLY A 1085 -30.17 -47.06 14.06
CA GLY A 1085 -29.73 -48.37 13.57
C GLY A 1085 -28.72 -48.34 12.42
N ALA A 1086 -27.44 -48.68 12.69
CA ALA A 1086 -26.47 -49.02 11.64
C ALA A 1086 -25.53 -50.14 12.11
N ALA A 1087 -25.47 -51.20 11.31
CA ALA A 1087 -24.47 -52.25 11.33
C ALA A 1087 -23.76 -52.30 9.97
N GLU A 1088 -22.47 -52.63 10.06
CA GLU A 1088 -21.35 -52.88 9.11
C GLU A 1088 -21.61 -53.14 7.61
N PRO A 1089 -20.56 -52.98 6.77
CA PRO A 1089 -19.91 -54.19 6.22
C PRO A 1089 -18.38 -54.15 6.00
N THR A 1090 -17.77 -55.28 6.36
CA THR A 1090 -16.73 -56.14 5.74
C THR A 1090 -15.79 -55.71 4.58
N ALA A 1091 -14.54 -56.10 4.81
CA ALA A 1091 -13.29 -56.33 4.05
C ALA A 1091 -13.26 -56.83 2.58
N ALA A 1092 -12.08 -56.62 1.95
CA ALA A 1092 -11.50 -57.38 0.83
C ALA A 1092 -9.94 -57.33 0.86
N PRO A 1093 -9.20 -58.24 0.18
CA PRO A 1093 -8.05 -58.97 0.75
C PRO A 1093 -6.65 -58.68 0.16
N ALA A 1094 -5.66 -59.41 0.68
CA ALA A 1094 -4.20 -59.26 0.56
C ALA A 1094 -3.49 -60.26 -0.39
N ALA A 1095 -2.15 -60.04 -0.51
CA ALA A 1095 -1.03 -60.98 -0.71
C ALA A 1095 -0.50 -61.25 -2.14
N ASP A 1096 0.82 -61.15 -2.36
CA ASP A 1096 1.76 -62.27 -2.17
C ASP A 1096 3.25 -61.80 -2.13
N ALA A 1097 4.07 -62.59 -1.43
CA ALA A 1097 5.47 -62.37 -1.04
C ALA A 1097 6.45 -63.35 -1.71
N ARG A 1098 7.77 -63.19 -1.46
CA ARG A 1098 8.90 -64.19 -1.39
C ARG A 1098 10.22 -63.48 -1.76
N GLN A 1099 11.41 -63.75 -1.20
CA GLN A 1099 11.94 -64.64 -0.14
C GLN A 1099 13.43 -64.27 0.12
N SER A 1100 13.88 -64.30 1.39
CA SER A 1100 15.13 -64.90 1.96
C SER A 1100 16.53 -64.47 1.43
N GLU A 1101 17.63 -64.29 2.18
CA GLU A 1101 18.02 -64.75 3.52
C GLU A 1101 19.35 -64.08 3.99
N LEU A 1102 19.44 -63.87 5.32
CA LEU A 1102 20.59 -63.97 6.25
C LEU A 1102 21.91 -63.18 6.05
N ALA A 1103 22.07 -62.14 6.88
CA ALA A 1103 23.30 -61.86 7.63
C ALA A 1103 22.98 -61.11 8.93
N GLU A 1104 23.44 -61.59 10.09
CA GLU A 1104 23.41 -60.85 11.36
C GLU A 1104 24.25 -59.56 11.25
N PRO A 1105 23.81 -58.45 11.88
CA PRO A 1105 24.78 -57.65 12.61
C PRO A 1105 24.25 -57.00 13.90
N THR A 1106 25.03 -57.20 14.97
CA THR A 1106 25.52 -56.16 15.90
C THR A 1106 24.53 -55.13 16.48
N VAL A 1107 24.35 -55.20 17.80
CA VAL A 1107 23.72 -54.16 18.62
C VAL A 1107 24.47 -52.83 18.43
N ASN A 1108 23.85 -51.90 17.70
CA ASN A 1108 24.36 -50.54 17.53
C ASN A 1108 23.79 -49.63 18.64
N ARG A 1109 24.67 -49.16 19.54
CA ARG A 1109 24.32 -48.28 20.68
C ARG A 1109 24.21 -46.78 20.31
N SER A 1110 23.96 -46.46 19.05
CA SER A 1110 23.78 -45.10 18.57
C SER A 1110 22.60 -45.04 17.60
N GLY A 1111 21.43 -44.65 18.09
CA GLY A 1111 20.22 -44.56 17.27
C GLY A 1111 19.00 -44.12 18.06
N VAL A 1112 18.98 -42.87 18.53
CA VAL A 1112 17.69 -42.17 18.65
C VAL A 1112 17.51 -41.49 17.29
N GLY A 1113 16.88 -42.22 16.36
CA GLY A 1113 16.61 -41.71 15.02
C GLY A 1113 15.52 -40.64 15.07
N SER A 1114 15.68 -39.58 14.28
CA SER A 1114 14.58 -38.67 13.95
C SER A 1114 13.46 -39.46 13.26
N PRO A 1115 12.18 -39.19 13.55
CA PRO A 1115 11.08 -39.92 12.93
C PRO A 1115 11.04 -39.60 11.43
N GLY A 1116 11.39 -40.59 10.60
CA GLY A 1116 11.07 -40.58 9.18
C GLY A 1116 9.57 -40.81 8.97
N GLU A 1117 9.05 -40.33 7.84
CA GLU A 1117 7.65 -40.48 7.42
C GLU A 1117 7.19 -41.94 7.57
N GLY A 1118 6.43 -42.22 8.63
CA GLY A 1118 5.80 -43.53 8.91
C GLY A 1118 6.00 -44.11 10.33
N GLY A 1119 6.84 -43.55 11.20
CA GLY A 1119 7.12 -44.13 12.53
C GLY A 1119 6.18 -43.68 13.68
N TYR A 1120 5.82 -44.59 14.59
CA TYR A 1120 5.11 -44.24 15.83
C TYR A 1120 6.08 -43.59 16.85
N PRO A 1121 5.69 -42.51 17.57
CA PRO A 1121 6.65 -41.68 18.33
C PRO A 1121 7.40 -42.39 19.47
N LEU A 1122 6.90 -43.54 19.94
CA LEU A 1122 7.44 -44.29 21.07
C LEU A 1122 7.96 -45.68 20.69
N LEU A 1123 7.67 -46.16 19.46
CA LEU A 1123 8.07 -47.48 18.95
C LEU A 1123 8.50 -47.39 17.49
N ASP A 1124 9.60 -48.07 17.16
CA ASP A 1124 9.94 -48.33 15.78
C ASP A 1124 9.14 -49.53 15.27
N LEU A 1125 7.95 -49.25 14.73
CA LEU A 1125 7.06 -50.26 14.16
C LEU A 1125 7.63 -50.90 12.89
N ALA A 1126 8.46 -50.17 12.14
CA ALA A 1126 9.09 -50.67 10.91
C ALA A 1126 10.21 -51.68 11.21
N GLY A 1127 10.81 -51.60 12.40
CA GLY A 1127 11.83 -52.52 12.91
C GLY A 1127 11.31 -53.75 13.67
N ALA A 1128 10.03 -54.11 13.56
CA ALA A 1128 9.47 -55.27 14.25
C ALA A 1128 10.15 -56.59 13.83
N VAL A 1129 10.51 -57.44 14.80
CA VAL A 1129 11.19 -58.72 14.55
C VAL A 1129 10.30 -59.88 15.01
N THR A 1130 9.99 -60.80 14.10
CA THR A 1130 9.26 -62.03 14.41
C THR A 1130 10.24 -63.17 14.69
N GLY A 1131 10.15 -63.74 15.90
CA GLY A 1131 10.93 -64.91 16.32
C GLY A 1131 10.39 -66.22 15.74
N ALA A 1132 11.23 -67.26 15.74
CA ALA A 1132 10.88 -68.59 15.23
C ALA A 1132 9.76 -69.30 16.01
N ASP A 1133 9.45 -68.82 17.22
CA ASP A 1133 8.36 -69.24 18.10
C ASP A 1133 7.05 -68.48 17.86
N GLY A 1134 7.00 -67.59 16.86
CA GLY A 1134 5.83 -66.77 16.53
C GLY A 1134 5.70 -65.50 17.37
N THR A 1135 6.64 -65.23 18.28
CA THR A 1135 6.68 -64.02 19.10
C THR A 1135 7.10 -62.81 18.27
N VAL A 1136 6.36 -61.69 18.32
CA VAL A 1136 6.74 -60.44 17.65
C VAL A 1136 7.32 -59.47 18.68
N THR A 1137 8.54 -59.00 18.45
CA THR A 1137 9.19 -58.00 19.31
C THR A 1137 9.29 -56.67 18.58
N VAL A 1138 8.81 -55.61 19.23
CA VAL A 1138 8.93 -54.23 18.77
C VAL A 1138 9.72 -53.44 19.81
N THR A 1139 10.68 -52.63 19.36
CA THR A 1139 11.50 -51.83 20.25
C THR A 1139 11.30 -50.33 20.01
N GLY A 1140 11.57 -49.54 21.03
CA GLY A 1140 11.46 -48.09 20.97
C GLY A 1140 12.23 -47.43 22.10
N GLY A 1141 12.03 -46.15 22.27
CA GLY A 1141 12.73 -45.39 23.29
C GLY A 1141 11.95 -44.16 23.72
N VAL A 1142 12.02 -43.87 25.01
CA VAL A 1142 11.38 -42.73 25.62
C VAL A 1142 12.39 -41.93 26.42
N SER A 1143 12.45 -40.62 26.16
CA SER A 1143 13.26 -39.69 26.94
C SER A 1143 12.59 -38.33 26.97
N LEU A 1144 12.81 -37.56 28.03
CA LEU A 1144 12.30 -36.20 28.09
C LEU A 1144 12.95 -35.26 27.06
N SER A 1145 14.08 -35.66 26.45
CA SER A 1145 14.73 -34.91 25.38
C SER A 1145 14.13 -35.21 24.01
N ALA A 1146 13.85 -36.48 23.69
CA ALA A 1146 13.26 -36.88 22.41
C ALA A 1146 11.73 -36.69 22.38
N GLN A 1147 11.05 -36.81 23.53
CA GLN A 1147 9.62 -36.57 23.67
C GLN A 1147 9.34 -35.54 24.78
N PRO A 1148 9.58 -34.23 24.53
CA PRO A 1148 9.45 -33.17 25.54
C PRO A 1148 8.06 -33.05 26.17
N TRP A 1149 7.00 -33.43 25.45
CA TRP A 1149 5.61 -33.41 25.90
C TRP A 1149 5.33 -34.36 27.08
N LEU A 1150 6.21 -35.33 27.35
CA LEU A 1150 6.07 -36.20 28.51
C LEU A 1150 6.31 -35.47 29.83
N ARG A 1151 7.00 -34.32 29.81
CA ARG A 1151 7.31 -33.51 31.01
C ARG A 1151 6.06 -33.03 31.74
N ASP A 1152 4.95 -32.90 31.03
CA ASP A 1152 3.73 -32.29 31.55
C ASP A 1152 2.84 -33.29 32.31
N HIS A 1153 3.12 -34.61 32.21
CA HIS A 1153 2.40 -35.64 32.95
C HIS A 1153 3.04 -35.89 34.33
N LEU A 1154 2.88 -34.89 35.21
CA LEU A 1154 3.37 -34.86 36.59
C LEU A 1154 2.35 -35.46 37.57
N VAL A 1155 2.75 -36.52 38.27
CA VAL A 1155 1.95 -37.15 39.34
C VAL A 1155 2.78 -37.17 40.62
N ASN A 1156 2.33 -36.45 41.65
CA ASN A 1156 3.04 -36.30 42.93
C ASN A 1156 4.51 -35.88 42.78
N GLY A 1157 4.80 -34.95 41.86
CA GLY A 1157 6.15 -34.44 41.62
C GLY A 1157 7.08 -35.36 40.82
N ARG A 1158 6.57 -36.48 40.29
CA ARG A 1158 7.29 -37.39 39.39
C ARG A 1158 6.70 -37.30 37.99
N VAL A 1159 7.55 -37.28 36.98
CA VAL A 1159 7.14 -37.36 35.57
C VAL A 1159 6.91 -38.84 35.25
N LEU A 1160 5.66 -39.24 35.04
CA LEU A 1160 5.32 -40.64 34.74
C LEU A 1160 4.85 -40.76 33.29
N LEU A 1161 5.17 -41.86 32.61
CA LEU A 1161 4.51 -42.17 31.35
C LEU A 1161 3.02 -42.42 31.63
N ALA A 1162 2.13 -41.71 30.92
CA ALA A 1162 0.69 -41.86 31.09
C ALA A 1162 0.26 -43.30 30.76
N GLY A 1163 -0.64 -43.88 31.57
CA GLY A 1163 -1.16 -45.23 31.34
C GLY A 1163 -1.83 -45.39 29.97
N THR A 1164 -2.45 -44.32 29.46
CA THR A 1164 -3.02 -44.26 28.10
C THR A 1164 -1.97 -44.36 27.01
N ALA A 1165 -0.74 -43.89 27.23
CA ALA A 1165 0.35 -44.08 26.28
C ALA A 1165 0.79 -45.54 26.22
N ILE A 1166 0.67 -46.30 27.32
CA ILE A 1166 0.94 -47.74 27.33
C ILE A 1166 -0.16 -48.50 26.58
N VAL A 1167 -1.43 -48.09 26.72
CA VAL A 1167 -2.56 -48.65 25.93
C VAL A 1167 -2.30 -48.46 24.43
N ASP A 1168 -1.98 -47.24 24.01
CA ASP A 1168 -1.73 -46.91 22.62
C ASP A 1168 -0.50 -47.66 22.08
N LEU A 1169 0.58 -47.74 22.85
CA LEU A 1169 1.80 -48.48 22.52
C LEU A 1169 1.55 -49.98 22.32
N VAL A 1170 0.74 -50.61 23.17
CA VAL A 1170 0.33 -52.01 23.01
C VAL A 1170 -0.60 -52.19 21.81
N GLY A 1171 -1.53 -51.26 21.58
CA GLY A 1171 -2.44 -51.29 20.44
C GLY A 1171 -1.72 -51.21 19.10
N ARG A 1172 -0.76 -50.28 18.98
CA ARG A 1172 0.07 -50.12 17.78
C ARG A 1172 1.01 -51.28 17.53
N ALA A 1173 1.60 -51.85 18.57
CA ALA A 1173 2.35 -53.09 18.43
C ALA A 1173 1.42 -54.24 17.97
N GLY A 1174 0.22 -54.34 18.53
CA GLY A 1174 -0.80 -55.32 18.15
C GLY A 1174 -1.26 -55.21 16.70
N GLU A 1175 -1.36 -53.99 16.14
CA GLU A 1175 -1.64 -53.78 14.70
C GLU A 1175 -0.60 -54.46 13.80
N VAL A 1176 0.69 -54.47 14.19
CA VAL A 1176 1.77 -55.18 13.47
C VAL A 1176 1.56 -56.69 13.48
N ALA A 1177 0.95 -57.24 14.55
CA ALA A 1177 0.58 -58.65 14.64
C ALA A 1177 -0.84 -58.97 14.12
N GLY A 1178 -1.55 -57.99 13.54
CA GLY A 1178 -2.91 -58.17 13.03
C GLY A 1178 -4.02 -58.17 14.10
N THR A 1179 -3.71 -57.78 15.33
CA THR A 1179 -4.63 -57.76 16.48
C THR A 1179 -4.65 -56.36 17.13
N GLY A 1180 -5.42 -55.42 16.57
CA GLY A 1180 -5.52 -54.03 17.07
C GLY A 1180 -6.50 -53.81 18.23
N ARG A 1181 -6.99 -54.88 18.88
CA ARG A 1181 -7.99 -54.79 19.96
C ARG A 1181 -7.38 -55.23 21.29
N ILE A 1182 -7.56 -54.40 22.32
CA ILE A 1182 -7.14 -54.68 23.70
C ILE A 1182 -8.38 -55.07 24.50
N ALA A 1183 -8.46 -56.34 24.93
CA ALA A 1183 -9.57 -56.82 25.77
C ALA A 1183 -9.38 -56.46 27.25
N GLU A 1184 -8.14 -56.57 27.75
CA GLU A 1184 -7.77 -56.25 29.12
C GLU A 1184 -6.34 -55.69 29.14
N LEU A 1185 -6.06 -54.74 30.04
CA LEU A 1185 -4.72 -54.22 30.28
C LEU A 1185 -4.44 -54.20 31.78
N THR A 1186 -3.38 -54.90 32.18
CA THR A 1186 -2.84 -54.83 33.54
C THR A 1186 -1.52 -54.07 33.53
N LEU A 1187 -1.46 -52.96 34.29
CA LEU A 1187 -0.23 -52.17 34.48
C LEU A 1187 0.43 -52.58 35.80
N HIS A 1188 1.57 -53.27 35.73
CA HIS A 1188 2.28 -53.76 36.92
C HIS A 1188 3.00 -52.66 37.71
N ALA A 1189 3.53 -51.65 37.02
CA ALA A 1189 4.20 -50.51 37.64
C ALA A 1189 4.15 -49.28 36.71
N PRO A 1190 4.06 -48.05 37.26
CA PRO A 1190 4.21 -46.84 36.46
C PRO A 1190 5.65 -46.68 35.98
N LEU A 1191 5.85 -46.21 34.75
CA LEU A 1191 7.19 -45.90 34.24
C LEU A 1191 7.57 -44.48 34.66
N ASP A 1192 8.56 -44.35 35.54
CA ASP A 1192 9.08 -43.06 36.03
C ASP A 1192 10.20 -42.53 35.13
N LEU A 1193 10.01 -41.33 34.61
CA LEU A 1193 10.91 -40.61 33.71
C LEU A 1193 11.55 -39.37 34.37
N THR A 1194 11.35 -39.17 35.68
CA THR A 1194 11.80 -37.98 36.43
C THR A 1194 13.31 -37.76 36.33
N SER A 1195 14.10 -38.82 36.20
CA SER A 1195 15.57 -38.71 36.04
C SER A 1195 16.00 -38.08 34.71
N GLY A 1196 15.11 -37.99 33.72
CA GLY A 1196 15.40 -37.50 32.37
C GLY A 1196 16.28 -38.43 31.52
N ALA A 1197 16.76 -39.55 32.08
CA ALA A 1197 17.55 -40.53 31.37
C ALA A 1197 16.70 -41.24 30.29
N PRO A 1198 17.23 -41.48 29.08
CA PRO A 1198 16.53 -42.27 28.07
C PRO A 1198 16.26 -43.69 28.55
N VAL A 1199 15.02 -44.14 28.35
CA VAL A 1199 14.54 -45.48 28.67
C VAL A 1199 14.25 -46.22 27.37
N ALA A 1200 14.87 -47.38 27.18
CA ALA A 1200 14.52 -48.26 26.06
C ALA A 1200 13.21 -48.99 26.37
N LEU A 1201 12.30 -49.01 25.40
CA LEU A 1201 11.05 -49.76 25.46
C LEU A 1201 11.16 -51.03 24.61
N ARG A 1202 10.57 -52.11 25.11
CA ARG A 1202 10.43 -53.36 24.37
C ARG A 1202 9.04 -53.91 24.61
N VAL A 1203 8.30 -54.10 23.52
CA VAL A 1203 7.01 -54.80 23.50
C VAL A 1203 7.24 -56.17 22.91
N VAL A 1204 6.75 -57.19 23.60
CA VAL A 1204 6.83 -58.58 23.16
C VAL A 1204 5.41 -59.10 23.08
N LEU A 1205 4.98 -59.43 21.87
CA LEU A 1205 3.67 -60.02 21.58
C LEU A 1205 3.87 -61.52 21.46
N GLY A 1206 3.21 -62.29 22.32
CA GLY A 1206 3.20 -63.75 22.20
C GLY A 1206 2.48 -64.21 20.93
N PRO A 1207 2.65 -65.48 20.53
CA PRO A 1207 1.86 -66.05 19.44
C PRO A 1207 0.37 -65.94 19.77
N ALA A 1208 -0.45 -65.65 18.76
CA ALA A 1208 -1.90 -65.65 18.93
C ALA A 1208 -2.36 -67.00 19.48
N GLU A 1209 -3.07 -67.00 20.60
CA GLU A 1209 -3.72 -68.23 21.08
C GLU A 1209 -4.77 -68.65 20.04
N PRO A 1210 -4.81 -69.92 19.60
CA PRO A 1210 -5.90 -70.40 18.79
C PRO A 1210 -7.18 -70.37 19.64
N ASP A 1211 -8.17 -69.59 19.20
CA ASP A 1211 -9.53 -69.53 19.79
C ASP A 1211 -10.16 -70.91 20.00
#